data_AF-D3FE65-F1
#
_entry.id   AF-D3FE65-F1
#
_cell.length_a   1.000
_cell.length_b   1.000
_cell.length_c   1.000
_cell.angle_alpha   90.00
_cell.angle_beta   90.00
_cell.angle_gamma   90.00
#
_symmetry.space_group_name_H-M   'P 1'
#
loop_
_entity.id
_entity.type
_entity.pdbx_description
1 polymer ?
#
loop_
_entity_poly.entity_id
_entity_poly.type
_entity_poly.pdbx_seq_one_letter_code
_entity_poly.pdbx_strand_id
1 'polypeptide(L)'
;MKVFNRWTRSAAVLATMVPLAIAAPSASAAPVRTATTTDYTTATYLQDVLGLPAADDDPAIEPVTYDHFQWLLQQPGKFALLIGDPATDARFAARARDVEAAADAAAVERVYWFNPNLSGNARVGNVTQPNLDIRNAAGITSLSAASQTTYGYAWLNLVGRYLGNGVETVASNVGADSTRVTAETRRATVNDAGAAAGQSTEVGDADGGALYDYTATDTPADVSDSYFLVYDKDRRTPGDQPLRIVSWVDLSEQADSPGARADVTTAIGTVGGANLAKPDQFAWWKSAANARQLQASPNSHQGANVPVLTDADDADDWRIEQITYPELVHLLESDATVRKNAVVFFGGTWCTNTRPVLPAINKYAQENDVRVFNFDTVLDGAAVGGGATSGSNPLQSRNTVAASGGTASNNASFIYGELFDHYLGNAVTQYAGANRATYYREGRESNPLVSTQRLQVPYLIGYQGSTGDGPHGGVTRQWIADNGDGTYREFMSNWWLVNPQANQLGITNAQLPSNAPIWSRINAQLATFTWRTDVATVVPNAGVDTDDADFLVDTDTATVTYNSGNGRVTVTNGGSVAVSPAALSAALTALGTSAPANSAAARTALAAAHVAGDATLIGRLTTVAGAWGVAQIRKNTLSTAWSNVAFGQKAVRASEVFFGGLPGGVVSTQTVTADSVKQGTAPRIAIAIANEHGRVPTGDVSLVVRHGGATVASASAAVVNGAASFTLPALAAGTYDYTLSYQGDSQIVSFTKTGSLTVTPADEVPIPRSPDPTPPVVTKPPVVTKLPIVTKPLARRAKARKLTGAVAKAPTGKKAGTYKVTIATPKGGAKATGTVRITLKKGKVTRTVSGRLVRGTVTLKLPKLARGTWKVTISWSGDARYLAASAAGSSIKVSR
;
A
#
# COMPACT_ATOMS: atom_id res chain seq x y z
N MET A 1 -21.48 -36.15 -44.18
CA MET A 1 -21.39 -37.51 -44.76
C MET A 1 -20.57 -37.44 -46.05
N LYS A 2 -19.42 -38.13 -46.14
CA LYS A 2 -18.53 -38.25 -47.33
C LYS A 2 -17.85 -36.95 -47.83
N VAL A 3 -16.67 -36.94 -48.50
CA VAL A 3 -15.44 -37.77 -48.38
C VAL A 3 -14.25 -37.14 -49.17
N PHE A 4 -13.07 -36.98 -48.53
CA PHE A 4 -11.65 -37.00 -49.03
C PHE A 4 -11.11 -36.32 -50.33
N ASN A 5 -9.77 -36.14 -50.29
CA ASN A 5 -8.76 -36.10 -51.39
C ASN A 5 -8.54 -34.79 -52.17
N ARG A 6 -7.33 -34.42 -52.65
CA ARG A 6 -5.99 -35.08 -52.85
C ARG A 6 -4.85 -34.13 -52.33
N TRP A 7 -3.67 -34.55 -51.83
CA TRP A 7 -2.47 -35.14 -52.50
C TRP A 7 -1.84 -34.25 -53.61
N THR A 8 -0.51 -34.05 -53.81
CA THR A 8 0.76 -34.50 -53.15
C THR A 8 1.99 -33.77 -53.77
N ARG A 9 3.23 -34.06 -53.30
CA ARG A 9 4.58 -33.88 -53.92
C ARG A 9 5.40 -32.67 -53.42
N SER A 10 6.74 -32.74 -53.24
CA SER A 10 7.66 -33.91 -53.25
C SER A 10 9.03 -33.65 -52.60
N ALA A 11 9.61 -34.73 -52.04
CA ALA A 11 11.05 -35.06 -51.94
C ALA A 11 11.98 -34.33 -50.93
N ALA A 12 13.03 -35.05 -50.52
CA ALA A 12 14.12 -34.67 -49.60
C ALA A 12 15.50 -34.96 -50.24
N VAL A 13 16.58 -35.12 -49.44
CA VAL A 13 18.05 -35.17 -49.78
C VAL A 13 18.69 -33.77 -49.67
N LEU A 14 19.75 -33.45 -48.90
CA LEU A 14 20.62 -34.13 -47.89
C LEU A 14 21.35 -32.99 -47.07
N ALA A 15 22.30 -33.11 -46.11
CA ALA A 15 23.09 -34.20 -45.51
C ALA A 15 23.66 -33.82 -44.10
N THR A 16 24.19 -34.83 -43.39
CA THR A 16 25.31 -34.82 -42.40
C THR A 16 25.61 -33.59 -41.50
N MET A 17 25.51 -33.78 -40.18
CA MET A 17 26.54 -33.36 -39.20
C MET A 17 26.56 -34.29 -37.97
N VAL A 18 27.76 -34.67 -37.50
CA VAL A 18 28.03 -35.53 -36.32
C VAL A 18 29.46 -35.22 -35.84
N PRO A 19 29.81 -35.29 -34.55
CA PRO A 19 29.11 -34.81 -33.34
C PRO A 19 29.98 -33.83 -32.52
N LEU A 20 29.41 -33.01 -31.63
CA LEU A 20 30.19 -32.43 -30.53
C LEU A 20 29.33 -32.11 -29.30
N ALA A 21 29.89 -32.36 -28.11
CA ALA A 21 29.15 -32.38 -26.86
C ALA A 21 28.66 -31.00 -26.43
N ILE A 22 27.38 -30.90 -26.06
CA ILE A 22 26.81 -29.76 -25.34
C ILE A 22 26.62 -30.20 -23.89
N ALA A 23 27.24 -29.47 -22.96
CA ALA A 23 27.16 -29.78 -21.54
C ALA A 23 25.73 -29.59 -20.99
N ALA A 24 25.39 -30.37 -19.95
CA ALA A 24 24.10 -30.22 -19.27
C ALA A 24 23.88 -28.77 -18.79
N PRO A 25 22.67 -28.19 -18.99
CA PRO A 25 22.40 -26.83 -18.58
C PRO A 25 22.52 -26.71 -17.06
N SER A 26 23.49 -25.90 -16.60
CA SER A 26 23.64 -25.58 -15.19
C SER A 26 22.37 -24.90 -14.68
N ALA A 27 21.79 -25.44 -13.60
CA ALA A 27 20.52 -24.97 -13.05
C ALA A 27 20.49 -23.44 -12.89
N SER A 28 19.50 -22.80 -13.53
CA SER A 28 19.29 -21.37 -13.36
C SER A 28 18.93 -21.06 -11.90
N ALA A 29 19.43 -19.95 -11.40
CA ALA A 29 18.77 -19.31 -10.26
C ALA A 29 17.34 -18.92 -10.68
N ALA A 30 16.40 -18.93 -9.74
CA ALA A 30 15.09 -18.33 -9.97
C ALA A 30 15.28 -16.86 -10.41
N PRO A 31 14.43 -16.33 -11.32
CA PRO A 31 14.54 -14.96 -11.79
C PRO A 31 14.48 -13.99 -10.62
N VAL A 32 15.33 -12.97 -10.67
CA VAL A 32 15.35 -11.92 -9.65
C VAL A 32 14.02 -11.17 -9.73
N ARG A 33 13.34 -10.99 -8.58
CA ARG A 33 12.20 -10.08 -8.46
C ARG A 33 12.66 -8.69 -8.86
N THR A 34 12.33 -8.32 -10.08
CA THR A 34 12.61 -7.03 -10.70
C THR A 34 11.37 -6.71 -11.51
N ALA A 35 10.34 -6.23 -10.83
CA ALA A 35 9.40 -5.36 -11.54
C ALA A 35 10.25 -4.22 -12.13
N THR A 36 9.97 -3.81 -13.37
CA THR A 36 10.49 -2.53 -13.82
C THR A 36 9.99 -1.47 -12.84
N THR A 37 10.94 -0.72 -12.29
CA THR A 37 10.70 0.33 -11.31
C THR A 37 9.69 1.33 -11.82
N THR A 38 9.14 2.12 -10.91
CA THR A 38 8.55 3.38 -11.31
C THR A 38 9.66 4.28 -11.84
N ASP A 39 9.73 4.43 -13.17
CA ASP A 39 10.75 5.24 -13.84
C ASP A 39 10.45 6.76 -13.73
N TYR A 40 9.42 7.11 -12.95
CA TYR A 40 9.06 8.47 -12.53
C TYR A 40 9.72 8.83 -11.20
N THR A 41 10.17 10.07 -11.09
CA THR A 41 10.58 10.73 -9.84
C THR A 41 10.13 12.19 -9.87
N THR A 42 9.87 12.79 -8.72
CA THR A 42 9.56 14.23 -8.60
C THR A 42 10.69 15.11 -9.14
N ALA A 43 11.95 14.67 -9.08
CA ALA A 43 13.07 15.33 -9.76
C ALA A 43 12.81 15.53 -11.27
N THR A 44 12.22 14.56 -11.98
CA THR A 44 11.88 14.76 -13.40
C THR A 44 10.79 15.80 -13.64
N TYR A 45 9.81 15.92 -12.74
CA TYR A 45 8.83 17.02 -12.81
C TYR A 45 9.48 18.40 -12.63
N LEU A 46 10.42 18.51 -11.69
CA LEU A 46 11.15 19.76 -11.44
C LEU A 46 12.12 20.11 -12.60
N GLN A 47 12.73 19.12 -13.22
CA GLN A 47 13.53 19.29 -14.45
C GLN A 47 12.66 19.83 -15.60
N ASP A 48 11.48 19.27 -15.83
CA ASP A 48 10.62 19.65 -16.95
C ASP A 48 9.84 20.97 -16.70
N VAL A 49 9.41 21.25 -15.46
CA VAL A 49 8.61 22.45 -15.12
C VAL A 49 9.44 23.65 -14.67
N LEU A 50 10.51 23.44 -13.90
CA LEU A 50 11.39 24.52 -13.43
C LEU A 50 12.68 24.64 -14.26
N GLY A 51 12.99 23.69 -15.14
CA GLY A 51 14.24 23.68 -15.89
C GLY A 51 15.47 23.32 -15.05
N LEU A 52 15.30 22.52 -13.99
CA LEU A 52 16.44 22.01 -13.21
C LEU A 52 17.39 21.17 -14.10
N PRO A 53 18.70 21.09 -13.77
CA PRO A 53 19.64 20.31 -14.56
C PRO A 53 19.28 18.81 -14.58
N ALA A 54 19.24 18.17 -15.76
CA ALA A 54 18.99 16.73 -15.91
C ALA A 54 20.09 15.80 -15.34
N ALA A 55 21.01 16.34 -14.53
CA ALA A 55 22.04 15.62 -13.77
C ALA A 55 21.80 15.69 -12.25
N ASP A 56 20.76 16.41 -11.82
CA ASP A 56 20.30 16.55 -10.44
C ASP A 56 19.19 15.53 -10.16
N ASP A 57 19.48 14.54 -9.31
CA ASP A 57 18.59 13.40 -9.02
C ASP A 57 18.00 13.38 -7.58
N ASP A 58 18.29 14.39 -6.76
CA ASP A 58 17.68 14.63 -5.43
C ASP A 58 17.67 16.15 -5.11
N PRO A 59 16.87 16.98 -5.83
CA PRO A 59 16.85 18.43 -5.64
C PRO A 59 16.43 18.83 -4.21
N ALA A 60 16.92 19.99 -3.74
CA ALA A 60 16.45 20.56 -2.50
C ALA A 60 14.97 20.97 -2.60
N ILE A 61 14.47 21.45 -3.73
CA ILE A 61 13.05 21.76 -3.91
C ILE A 61 12.19 20.47 -3.90
N GLU A 62 11.22 20.40 -2.98
CA GLU A 62 10.17 19.36 -2.94
C GLU A 62 8.79 20.03 -3.07
N PRO A 63 8.01 19.77 -4.14
CA PRO A 63 6.60 20.15 -4.25
C PRO A 63 5.78 19.56 -3.10
N VAL A 64 4.90 20.37 -2.51
CA VAL A 64 4.00 19.95 -1.43
C VAL A 64 2.55 20.29 -1.73
N THR A 65 1.64 19.38 -1.34
CA THR A 65 0.20 19.65 -1.37
C THR A 65 -0.18 20.66 -0.28
N TYR A 66 -1.41 21.20 -0.32
CA TYR A 66 -1.94 22.03 0.77
C TYR A 66 -1.87 21.34 2.13
N ASP A 67 -2.21 20.03 2.19
CA ASP A 67 -2.25 19.27 3.45
C ASP A 67 -0.84 18.97 4.00
N HIS A 68 0.16 18.83 3.12
CA HIS A 68 1.55 18.72 3.54
C HIS A 68 2.13 20.09 3.94
N PHE A 69 1.87 21.15 3.17
CA PHE A 69 2.31 22.52 3.47
C PHE A 69 1.71 23.04 4.79
N GLN A 70 0.40 22.90 4.99
CA GLN A 70 -0.26 23.28 6.25
C GLN A 70 0.28 22.45 7.42
N TRP A 71 0.63 21.18 7.23
CA TRP A 71 1.26 20.36 8.26
C TRP A 71 2.68 20.83 8.60
N LEU A 72 3.50 21.19 7.61
CA LEU A 72 4.85 21.74 7.82
C LEU A 72 4.80 23.01 8.68
N LEU A 73 3.85 23.91 8.41
CA LEU A 73 3.63 25.14 9.20
C LEU A 73 3.23 24.86 10.66
N GLN A 74 2.81 23.63 10.99
CA GLN A 74 2.49 23.16 12.34
C GLN A 74 3.63 22.37 13.02
N GLN A 75 4.73 22.06 12.32
CA GLN A 75 5.83 21.27 12.89
C GLN A 75 6.86 22.14 13.63
N PRO A 76 7.49 21.62 14.71
CA PRO A 76 8.58 22.33 15.39
C PRO A 76 9.87 22.24 14.57
N GLY A 77 10.64 23.33 14.56
CA GLY A 77 11.86 23.45 13.76
C GLY A 77 11.84 24.69 12.87
N LYS A 78 12.86 24.80 12.02
CA LYS A 78 13.03 25.91 11.06
C LYS A 78 12.93 25.36 9.65
N PHE A 79 12.20 25.99 8.74
CA PHE A 79 11.91 25.46 7.41
C PHE A 79 12.22 26.49 6.33
N ALA A 80 12.83 26.07 5.23
CA ALA A 80 12.86 26.85 4.00
C ALA A 80 11.62 26.50 3.18
N LEU A 81 10.86 27.52 2.79
CA LEU A 81 9.61 27.40 2.06
C LEU A 81 9.68 28.27 0.80
N LEU A 82 9.08 27.78 -0.28
CA LEU A 82 8.91 28.51 -1.54
C LEU A 82 7.42 28.57 -1.87
N ILE A 83 6.90 29.74 -2.18
CA ILE A 83 5.49 29.97 -2.56
C ILE A 83 5.49 30.63 -3.94
N GLY A 84 4.73 30.07 -4.89
CA GLY A 84 4.59 30.66 -6.22
C GLY A 84 4.14 29.65 -7.28
N ASP A 85 3.83 30.16 -8.47
CA ASP A 85 3.19 29.40 -9.55
C ASP A 85 3.83 29.72 -10.92
N PRO A 86 4.49 28.77 -11.60
CA PRO A 86 5.07 29.00 -12.93
C PRO A 86 4.03 29.19 -14.05
N ALA A 87 2.75 28.88 -13.82
CA ALA A 87 1.69 29.14 -14.80
C ALA A 87 1.23 30.60 -14.82
N THR A 88 1.41 31.34 -13.73
CA THR A 88 1.01 32.75 -13.61
C THR A 88 2.18 33.72 -13.48
N ASP A 89 3.29 33.35 -12.83
CA ASP A 89 4.57 34.07 -12.89
C ASP A 89 5.54 33.40 -13.87
N ALA A 90 5.65 33.95 -15.08
CA ALA A 90 6.56 33.48 -16.12
C ALA A 90 8.06 33.58 -15.79
N ARG A 91 8.44 34.26 -14.69
CA ARG A 91 9.81 34.30 -14.15
C ARG A 91 10.02 33.33 -12.98
N PHE A 92 8.97 32.78 -12.37
CA PHE A 92 9.08 31.90 -11.20
C PHE A 92 10.04 30.74 -11.45
N ALA A 93 9.94 30.08 -12.61
CA ALA A 93 10.82 28.98 -12.98
C ALA A 93 12.31 29.38 -13.05
N ALA A 94 12.65 30.66 -13.28
CA ALA A 94 14.03 31.14 -13.16
C ALA A 94 14.42 31.31 -11.68
N ARG A 95 13.61 32.06 -10.93
CA ARG A 95 13.82 32.35 -9.51
C ARG A 95 13.91 31.09 -8.65
N ALA A 96 13.14 30.04 -8.98
CA ALA A 96 13.21 28.73 -8.33
C ALA A 96 14.56 28.01 -8.58
N ARG A 97 15.19 28.18 -9.75
CA ARG A 97 16.56 27.67 -9.98
C ARG A 97 17.61 28.45 -9.19
N ASP A 98 17.37 29.74 -8.96
CA ASP A 98 18.23 30.58 -8.11
C ASP A 98 18.06 30.22 -6.62
N VAL A 99 16.85 29.88 -6.18
CA VAL A 99 16.56 29.29 -4.86
C VAL A 99 17.28 27.94 -4.68
N GLU A 100 17.15 27.03 -5.64
CA GLU A 100 17.85 25.74 -5.65
C GLU A 100 19.36 25.97 -5.54
N ALA A 101 19.93 26.82 -6.40
CA ALA A 101 21.37 27.11 -6.39
C ALA A 101 21.85 27.88 -5.14
N ALA A 102 20.96 28.50 -4.36
CA ALA A 102 21.26 29.06 -3.04
C ALA A 102 21.20 27.98 -1.93
N ALA A 103 20.18 27.11 -1.98
CA ALA A 103 20.03 25.96 -1.08
C ALA A 103 21.24 25.02 -1.16
N ASP A 104 21.63 24.65 -2.38
CA ASP A 104 22.78 23.83 -2.75
C ASP A 104 24.10 24.42 -2.18
N ALA A 105 24.30 25.73 -2.35
CA ALA A 105 25.48 26.45 -1.84
C ALA A 105 25.53 26.55 -0.30
N ALA A 106 24.37 26.52 0.37
CA ALA A 106 24.23 26.53 1.82
C ALA A 106 24.09 25.11 2.44
N ALA A 107 24.17 24.06 1.62
CA ALA A 107 23.93 22.67 1.99
C ALA A 107 22.57 22.42 2.69
N VAL A 108 21.52 23.07 2.17
CA VAL A 108 20.12 22.87 2.58
C VAL A 108 19.58 21.62 1.88
N GLU A 109 19.19 20.61 2.65
CA GLU A 109 18.71 19.34 2.08
C GLU A 109 17.23 19.37 1.66
N ARG A 110 16.42 20.36 2.09
CA ARG A 110 15.07 20.54 1.53
C ARG A 110 14.51 21.97 1.64
N VAL A 111 13.79 22.38 0.59
CA VAL A 111 13.01 23.61 0.43
C VAL A 111 11.61 23.20 -0.04
N TYR A 112 10.58 23.44 0.76
CA TYR A 112 9.24 22.95 0.44
C TYR A 112 8.48 23.95 -0.44
N TRP A 113 8.20 23.58 -1.69
CA TRP A 113 7.49 24.43 -2.65
C TRP A 113 5.98 24.15 -2.63
N PHE A 114 5.21 25.13 -2.16
CA PHE A 114 3.76 25.13 -2.31
C PHE A 114 3.36 25.95 -3.55
N ASN A 115 2.67 25.32 -4.50
CA ASN A 115 1.98 26.04 -5.58
C ASN A 115 0.53 26.34 -5.13
N PRO A 116 0.15 27.63 -4.94
CA PRO A 116 -1.20 28.01 -4.55
C PRO A 116 -2.26 27.79 -5.65
N ASN A 117 -1.83 27.71 -6.91
CA ASN A 117 -2.67 27.31 -8.04
C ASN A 117 -2.86 25.80 -8.03
N LEU A 118 -3.96 25.33 -7.41
CA LEU A 118 -4.16 23.91 -7.11
C LEU A 118 -4.37 23.02 -8.35
N SER A 119 -4.52 23.60 -9.54
CA SER A 119 -4.48 22.89 -10.82
C SER A 119 -3.15 23.04 -11.57
N GLY A 120 -2.30 24.00 -11.17
CA GLY A 120 -1.09 24.46 -11.87
C GLY A 120 -1.31 24.80 -13.35
N ASN A 121 -2.57 25.05 -13.75
CA ASN A 121 -3.02 25.07 -15.16
C ASN A 121 -2.51 23.87 -16.02
N ALA A 122 -2.32 22.69 -15.41
CA ALA A 122 -1.74 21.51 -16.07
C ALA A 122 -2.52 21.06 -17.33
N ARG A 123 -1.87 20.34 -18.25
CA ARG A 123 -2.38 20.05 -19.59
C ARG A 123 -2.90 18.62 -19.74
N VAL A 124 -4.19 18.39 -19.46
CA VAL A 124 -4.82 17.09 -19.67
C VAL A 124 -5.12 16.87 -21.15
N GLY A 125 -4.25 16.14 -21.84
CA GLY A 125 -4.34 15.94 -23.28
C GLY A 125 -4.22 17.27 -24.02
N ASN A 126 -5.29 17.74 -24.66
CA ASN A 126 -5.35 19.06 -25.29
C ASN A 126 -5.99 20.16 -24.41
N VAL A 127 -6.41 19.85 -23.18
CA VAL A 127 -7.12 20.77 -22.28
C VAL A 127 -6.22 21.30 -21.17
N THR A 128 -5.79 22.56 -21.29
CA THR A 128 -5.25 23.34 -20.16
C THR A 128 -6.33 23.47 -19.09
N GLN A 129 -6.06 22.97 -17.88
CA GLN A 129 -7.02 23.06 -16.78
C GLN A 129 -7.20 24.52 -16.33
N PRO A 130 -8.42 24.95 -15.95
CA PRO A 130 -8.66 26.27 -15.35
C PRO A 130 -7.79 26.59 -14.14
N ASN A 131 -7.52 27.88 -13.94
CA ASN A 131 -6.85 28.41 -12.75
C ASN A 131 -7.60 28.00 -11.46
N LEU A 132 -6.88 27.56 -10.44
CA LEU A 132 -7.38 27.30 -9.08
C LEU A 132 -6.51 27.99 -8.00
N ASP A 133 -5.90 29.15 -8.30
CA ASP A 133 -5.13 29.93 -7.33
C ASP A 133 -5.99 30.45 -6.17
N ILE A 134 -5.81 29.84 -5.00
CA ILE A 134 -6.52 30.18 -3.77
C ILE A 134 -6.23 31.61 -3.26
N ARG A 135 -5.12 32.22 -3.68
CA ARG A 135 -4.74 33.61 -3.35
C ARG A 135 -5.68 34.59 -4.07
N ASN A 136 -5.97 34.30 -5.34
CA ASN A 136 -6.84 35.08 -6.21
C ASN A 136 -8.15 34.32 -6.50
N ALA A 137 -8.94 34.11 -5.45
CA ALA A 137 -10.22 33.40 -5.53
C ALA A 137 -11.20 34.00 -6.56
N ALA A 138 -11.18 35.32 -6.78
CA ALA A 138 -11.99 36.00 -7.79
C ALA A 138 -11.56 35.66 -9.23
N GLY A 139 -10.28 35.34 -9.43
CA GLY A 139 -9.71 34.84 -10.69
C GLY A 139 -10.07 33.38 -11.01
N ILE A 140 -10.74 32.64 -10.10
CA ILE A 140 -11.21 31.28 -10.33
C ILE A 140 -12.55 31.31 -11.08
N THR A 141 -12.50 31.69 -12.36
CA THR A 141 -13.70 31.92 -13.21
C THR A 141 -14.45 30.65 -13.63
N SER A 142 -13.93 29.46 -13.29
CA SER A 142 -14.57 28.16 -13.52
C SER A 142 -15.52 27.72 -12.40
N LEU A 143 -15.58 28.44 -11.28
CA LEU A 143 -16.41 28.11 -10.11
C LEU A 143 -17.39 29.24 -9.79
N SER A 144 -18.49 28.93 -9.08
CA SER A 144 -19.43 29.95 -8.59
C SER A 144 -18.84 30.76 -7.44
N ALA A 145 -19.34 31.97 -7.21
CA ALA A 145 -18.87 32.86 -6.14
C ALA A 145 -18.82 32.19 -4.75
N ALA A 146 -19.79 31.34 -4.39
CA ALA A 146 -19.80 30.61 -3.12
C ALA A 146 -18.65 29.58 -3.01
N SER A 147 -18.29 28.95 -4.14
CA SER A 147 -17.13 28.07 -4.24
C SER A 147 -15.82 28.87 -4.22
N GLN A 148 -15.73 29.97 -4.98
CA GLN A 148 -14.60 30.90 -4.95
C GLN A 148 -14.30 31.36 -3.51
N THR A 149 -15.31 31.84 -2.75
CA THR A 149 -15.16 32.20 -1.33
C THR A 149 -14.58 31.05 -0.49
N THR A 150 -14.95 29.81 -0.77
CA THR A 150 -14.44 28.64 -0.03
C THR A 150 -13.00 28.28 -0.43
N TYR A 151 -12.58 28.53 -1.67
CA TYR A 151 -11.17 28.45 -2.08
C TYR A 151 -10.35 29.58 -1.45
N GLY A 152 -10.87 30.81 -1.41
CA GLY A 152 -10.24 31.94 -0.70
C GLY A 152 -10.07 31.69 0.80
N TYR A 153 -11.03 31.02 1.45
CA TYR A 153 -10.85 30.57 2.83
C TYR A 153 -9.70 29.57 3.02
N ALA A 154 -9.32 28.80 1.98
CA ALA A 154 -8.16 27.92 2.08
C ALA A 154 -6.86 28.72 2.20
N TRP A 155 -6.71 29.79 1.41
CA TRP A 155 -5.57 30.70 1.52
C TRP A 155 -5.59 31.50 2.82
N LEU A 156 -6.72 32.13 3.15
CA LEU A 156 -6.87 32.92 4.37
C LEU A 156 -6.70 32.08 5.65
N ASN A 157 -6.96 30.77 5.61
CA ASN A 157 -6.63 29.83 6.70
C ASN A 157 -5.11 29.62 6.88
N LEU A 158 -4.30 29.74 5.83
CA LEU A 158 -2.83 29.71 5.94
C LEU A 158 -2.31 31.04 6.48
N VAL A 159 -2.77 32.16 5.92
CA VAL A 159 -2.42 33.52 6.36
C VAL A 159 -2.78 33.72 7.83
N GLY A 160 -4.07 33.63 8.17
CA GLY A 160 -4.62 33.91 9.50
C GLY A 160 -4.29 32.91 10.61
N ARG A 161 -3.30 32.05 10.40
CA ARG A 161 -2.79 31.09 11.39
C ARG A 161 -1.27 31.01 11.41
N TYR A 162 -0.61 31.22 10.27
CA TYR A 162 0.81 30.92 10.10
C TYR A 162 1.59 32.02 9.36
N LEU A 163 1.03 32.60 8.28
CA LEU A 163 1.80 33.38 7.29
C LEU A 163 1.57 34.91 7.28
N GLY A 164 0.61 35.46 8.02
CA GLY A 164 0.39 36.92 7.96
C GLY A 164 -0.74 37.50 8.82
N ASN A 165 -0.92 38.81 8.72
CA ASN A 165 -1.77 39.62 9.57
C ASN A 165 -3.14 39.94 8.98
N GLY A 166 -4.02 40.44 9.84
CA GLY A 166 -5.30 41.01 9.44
C GLY A 166 -6.38 39.98 9.13
N VAL A 167 -6.25 38.71 9.58
CA VAL A 167 -7.21 37.63 9.24
C VAL A 167 -7.61 36.82 10.48
N GLU A 168 -8.90 36.91 10.85
CA GLU A 168 -9.64 35.98 11.71
C GLU A 168 -9.88 34.62 11.01
N THR A 169 -9.63 33.46 11.66
CA THR A 169 -10.03 32.14 11.15
C THR A 169 -10.87 31.38 12.18
N VAL A 170 -12.06 30.92 11.78
CA VAL A 170 -13.02 30.22 12.65
C VAL A 170 -13.31 28.83 12.09
N ALA A 171 -13.04 27.80 12.88
CA ALA A 171 -13.34 26.42 12.51
C ALA A 171 -14.64 25.96 13.18
N SER A 172 -15.65 25.61 12.37
CA SER A 172 -16.95 25.10 12.81
C SER A 172 -17.02 23.58 12.67
N ASN A 173 -17.80 22.91 13.52
CA ASN A 173 -18.05 21.45 13.52
C ASN A 173 -16.80 20.55 13.64
N VAL A 174 -15.72 21.06 14.26
CA VAL A 174 -14.43 20.37 14.36
C VAL A 174 -14.58 18.96 14.93
N GLY A 175 -14.19 17.95 14.15
CA GLY A 175 -14.29 16.53 14.51
C GLY A 175 -15.41 15.75 13.82
N ALA A 176 -16.21 16.41 12.98
CA ALA A 176 -17.24 15.76 12.16
C ALA A 176 -16.97 15.89 10.64
N ASP A 177 -17.66 15.07 9.84
CA ASP A 177 -17.80 15.17 8.37
C ASP A 177 -18.58 16.44 7.91
N SER A 178 -18.61 17.48 8.75
CA SER A 178 -19.10 18.82 8.45
C SER A 178 -18.12 19.93 8.93
N THR A 179 -16.90 19.55 9.34
CA THR A 179 -15.83 20.49 9.71
C THR A 179 -15.56 21.46 8.56
N ARG A 180 -15.75 22.76 8.79
CA ARG A 180 -15.51 23.82 7.79
C ARG A 180 -14.82 25.01 8.44
N VAL A 181 -13.86 25.62 7.74
CA VAL A 181 -13.26 26.89 8.16
C VAL A 181 -13.89 28.05 7.39
N THR A 182 -14.15 29.14 8.09
CA THR A 182 -14.46 30.47 7.54
C THR A 182 -13.36 31.44 7.95
N ALA A 183 -13.01 32.38 7.08
CA ALA A 183 -12.02 33.42 7.39
C ALA A 183 -12.57 34.81 7.05
N GLU A 184 -12.14 35.81 7.81
CA GLU A 184 -12.58 37.21 7.68
C GLU A 184 -11.40 38.16 7.88
N THR A 185 -11.33 39.24 7.09
CA THR A 185 -10.30 40.27 7.28
C THR A 185 -10.65 41.16 8.48
N ARG A 186 -9.76 41.21 9.47
CA ARG A 186 -9.95 41.90 10.76
C ARG A 186 -8.70 42.71 11.12
N ARG A 187 -8.76 44.03 10.94
CA ARG A 187 -7.61 44.95 11.01
C ARG A 187 -6.78 44.92 12.32
N ALA A 188 -7.35 44.47 13.43
CA ALA A 188 -6.67 44.41 14.72
C ALA A 188 -5.98 43.06 15.00
N THR A 189 -6.13 42.07 14.11
CA THR A 189 -5.62 40.71 14.33
C THR A 189 -4.16 40.61 13.88
N VAL A 190 -3.25 40.63 14.85
CA VAL A 190 -1.84 40.31 14.65
C VAL A 190 -1.65 38.81 14.84
N ASN A 191 -1.43 38.07 13.74
CA ASN A 191 -1.05 36.66 13.81
C ASN A 191 0.46 36.46 13.64
N ASP A 192 1.18 37.46 13.12
CA ASP A 192 2.64 37.52 13.05
C ASP A 192 3.12 38.96 13.26
N ALA A 193 3.94 39.21 14.28
CA ALA A 193 4.39 40.55 14.66
C ALA A 193 5.45 41.16 13.71
N GLY A 194 5.71 40.53 12.56
CA GLY A 194 6.73 40.93 11.59
C GLY A 194 6.70 42.39 11.15
N ALA A 195 5.49 42.98 11.03
CA ALA A 195 5.26 44.36 10.59
C ALA A 195 5.80 45.47 11.51
N ALA A 196 6.53 45.13 12.58
CA ALA A 196 7.34 46.07 13.34
C ALA A 196 8.80 46.01 12.88
N ALA A 197 9.36 47.15 12.47
CA ALA A 197 10.73 47.32 11.98
C ALA A 197 11.77 46.44 12.72
N GLY A 198 12.52 45.64 11.96
CA GLY A 198 13.53 44.72 12.46
C GLY A 198 13.03 43.46 13.18
N GLN A 199 11.73 43.12 13.15
CA GLN A 199 11.20 41.89 13.74
C GLN A 199 11.04 40.76 12.71
N SER A 200 10.33 41.00 11.61
CA SER A 200 10.51 40.26 10.36
C SER A 200 11.35 41.13 9.44
N THR A 201 12.34 40.53 8.79
CA THR A 201 13.18 41.24 7.80
C THR A 201 13.02 40.56 6.46
N GLU A 202 12.36 41.27 5.55
CA GLU A 202 12.60 41.12 4.13
C GLU A 202 14.11 41.30 3.86
N VAL A 203 14.67 40.54 2.92
CA VAL A 203 16.07 40.75 2.54
C VAL A 203 16.16 41.94 1.59
N GLY A 204 16.52 43.09 2.16
CA GLY A 204 16.66 44.35 1.45
C GLY A 204 16.04 45.50 2.22
N ASP A 205 14.89 45.26 2.86
CA ASP A 205 14.17 46.24 3.68
C ASP A 205 14.13 45.84 5.17
N ALA A 206 14.59 46.75 6.03
CA ALA A 206 14.55 46.59 7.48
C ALA A 206 13.18 46.95 8.09
N ASP A 207 12.35 47.68 7.34
CA ASP A 207 10.95 48.01 7.65
C ASP A 207 9.96 47.04 6.95
N GLY A 208 10.47 46.00 6.28
CA GLY A 208 9.78 45.02 5.41
C GLY A 208 8.78 44.06 6.08
N GLY A 209 7.78 44.64 6.76
CA GLY A 209 6.41 44.16 6.84
C GLY A 209 6.12 42.80 7.51
N ALA A 210 4.84 42.42 7.44
CA ALA A 210 4.41 41.04 7.54
C ALA A 210 4.12 40.54 6.12
N LEU A 211 4.65 39.37 5.75
CA LEU A 211 4.63 38.78 4.40
C LEU A 211 3.27 38.85 3.67
N TYR A 212 2.16 38.77 4.42
CA TYR A 212 0.83 39.10 3.91
C TYR A 212 0.08 39.94 4.95
N ASP A 213 -0.24 41.20 4.65
CA ASP A 213 -0.90 42.11 5.60
C ASP A 213 -2.29 42.59 5.15
N TYR A 214 -3.33 41.89 5.60
CA TYR A 214 -4.73 42.23 5.32
C TYR A 214 -5.29 43.32 6.26
N THR A 215 -4.46 44.02 7.05
CA THR A 215 -4.95 45.09 7.94
C THR A 215 -5.39 46.35 7.19
N ALA A 216 -5.00 46.51 5.92
CA ALA A 216 -5.38 47.62 5.04
C ALA A 216 -6.82 47.53 4.47
N THR A 217 -7.71 46.69 5.03
CA THR A 217 -9.07 46.32 4.57
C THR A 217 -9.15 45.44 3.33
N ASP A 218 -8.35 45.74 2.32
CA ASP A 218 -8.38 45.03 1.04
C ASP A 218 -7.41 43.83 1.03
N THR A 219 -7.47 43.05 -0.05
CA THR A 219 -6.44 42.05 -0.35
C THR A 219 -5.09 42.76 -0.62
N PRO A 220 -3.96 42.29 -0.07
CA PRO A 220 -2.63 42.84 -0.37
C PRO A 220 -2.38 42.85 -1.89
N ALA A 221 -1.78 43.92 -2.41
CA ALA A 221 -1.56 44.09 -3.85
C ALA A 221 -0.59 43.04 -4.42
N ASP A 222 0.34 42.64 -3.56
CA ASP A 222 1.41 41.67 -3.64
C ASP A 222 0.96 40.22 -3.35
N VAL A 223 -0.30 39.97 -2.97
CA VAL A 223 -0.78 38.63 -2.55
C VAL A 223 -0.48 37.51 -3.56
N SER A 224 -0.36 37.84 -4.85
CA SER A 224 -0.16 36.88 -5.94
C SER A 224 1.30 36.65 -6.30
N ASP A 225 2.23 37.34 -5.63
CA ASP A 225 3.65 37.29 -5.91
C ASP A 225 4.33 36.03 -5.37
N SER A 226 5.57 35.83 -5.81
CA SER A 226 6.37 34.64 -5.54
C SER A 226 7.35 34.93 -4.42
N TYR A 227 7.45 34.05 -3.41
CA TYR A 227 8.22 34.32 -2.20
C TYR A 227 9.08 33.13 -1.77
N PHE A 228 10.28 33.43 -1.29
CA PHE A 228 11.07 32.51 -0.45
C PHE A 228 11.00 32.96 1.00
N LEU A 229 10.83 32.04 1.95
CA LEU A 229 10.88 32.37 3.37
C LEU A 229 11.55 31.29 4.23
N VAL A 230 12.17 31.75 5.32
CA VAL A 230 12.58 30.93 6.45
C VAL A 230 11.53 31.05 7.56
N TYR A 231 10.93 29.94 7.97
CA TYR A 231 9.81 29.88 8.91
C TYR A 231 10.17 29.09 10.17
N ASP A 232 9.73 29.55 11.34
CA ASP A 232 9.87 28.90 12.65
C ASP A 232 8.61 29.14 13.49
N LYS A 233 7.75 28.12 13.65
CA LYS A 233 6.46 28.31 14.33
C LYS A 233 6.56 28.73 15.81
N ASP A 234 7.71 28.50 16.44
CA ASP A 234 7.93 28.70 17.87
C ASP A 234 8.66 30.02 18.16
N ARG A 235 9.06 30.78 17.14
CA ARG A 235 9.63 32.13 17.27
C ARG A 235 8.57 33.12 17.78
N ARG A 236 8.97 33.95 18.75
CA ARG A 236 8.15 34.94 19.47
C ARG A 236 8.87 36.28 19.59
N THR A 237 8.10 37.35 19.77
CA THR A 237 8.64 38.64 20.24
C THR A 237 8.95 38.59 21.74
N PRO A 238 9.72 39.57 22.29
CA PRO A 238 9.87 39.72 23.74
C PRO A 238 8.55 39.96 24.52
N GLY A 239 7.46 40.29 23.83
CA GLY A 239 6.11 40.43 24.38
C GLY A 239 5.20 39.20 24.15
N ASP A 240 5.81 38.04 23.86
CA ASP A 240 5.17 36.76 23.54
C ASP A 240 4.14 36.78 22.39
N GLN A 241 4.23 37.77 21.50
CA GLN A 241 3.48 37.74 20.24
C GLN A 241 4.13 36.72 19.28
N PRO A 242 3.36 36.01 18.44
CA PRO A 242 3.93 35.17 17.39
C PRO A 242 4.78 36.00 16.44
N LEU A 243 5.91 35.43 16.00
CA LEU A 243 6.82 36.07 15.04
C LEU A 243 7.48 34.95 14.22
N ARG A 244 6.67 34.20 13.47
CA ARG A 244 7.04 32.89 12.90
C ARG A 244 7.90 33.02 11.65
N ILE A 245 7.68 34.05 10.84
CA ILE A 245 8.56 34.34 9.71
C ILE A 245 9.89 34.87 10.28
N VAL A 246 11.00 34.26 9.88
CA VAL A 246 12.35 34.60 10.38
C VAL A 246 13.00 35.64 9.47
N SER A 247 12.96 35.37 8.16
CA SER A 247 13.36 36.27 7.08
C SER A 247 12.72 35.77 5.79
N TRP A 248 12.45 36.68 4.86
CA TRP A 248 11.76 36.37 3.61
C TRP A 248 12.31 37.22 2.46
N VAL A 249 11.98 36.84 1.23
CA VAL A 249 12.41 37.52 -0.01
C VAL A 249 11.21 37.58 -0.95
N ASP A 250 10.82 38.78 -1.39
CA ASP A 250 9.98 38.93 -2.56
C ASP A 250 10.79 38.52 -3.80
N LEU A 251 10.42 37.42 -4.45
CA LEU A 251 11.06 36.98 -5.69
C LEU A 251 10.48 37.73 -6.90
N SER A 252 9.28 38.29 -6.82
CA SER A 252 8.62 39.06 -7.88
C SER A 252 9.28 40.41 -8.17
N GLU A 253 9.69 41.15 -7.14
CA GLU A 253 10.49 42.39 -7.24
C GLU A 253 11.85 42.11 -7.88
N GLN A 254 12.45 40.95 -7.59
CA GLN A 254 13.79 40.57 -8.07
C GLN A 254 13.82 40.39 -9.60
N ALA A 255 14.36 41.41 -10.25
CA ALA A 255 14.36 41.55 -11.71
C ALA A 255 15.46 40.73 -12.42
N ASP A 256 16.51 40.31 -11.69
CA ASP A 256 17.54 39.40 -12.21
C ASP A 256 17.86 38.23 -11.26
N SER A 257 18.39 37.15 -11.85
CA SER A 257 18.77 35.92 -11.15
C SER A 257 19.89 36.11 -10.11
N PRO A 258 20.96 36.89 -10.37
CA PRO A 258 21.97 37.21 -9.37
C PRO A 258 21.42 37.83 -8.08
N GLY A 259 20.49 38.78 -8.17
CA GLY A 259 19.82 39.40 -7.01
C GLY A 259 19.02 38.37 -6.21
N ALA A 260 18.07 37.69 -6.86
CA ALA A 260 17.26 36.64 -6.25
C ALA A 260 18.11 35.58 -5.52
N ARG A 261 19.22 35.12 -6.13
CA ARG A 261 20.12 34.16 -5.51
C ARG A 261 20.87 34.72 -4.29
N ALA A 262 21.34 35.97 -4.37
CA ALA A 262 22.05 36.62 -3.27
C ALA A 262 21.14 36.82 -2.05
N ASP A 263 19.89 37.21 -2.29
CA ASP A 263 18.95 37.52 -1.22
C ASP A 263 18.38 36.24 -0.58
N VAL A 264 18.09 35.19 -1.36
CA VAL A 264 17.78 33.86 -0.81
C VAL A 264 18.96 33.28 -0.02
N THR A 265 20.21 33.46 -0.48
CA THR A 265 21.40 33.06 0.27
C THR A 265 21.49 33.79 1.62
N THR A 266 21.12 35.07 1.65
CA THR A 266 21.09 35.89 2.87
C THR A 266 19.97 35.46 3.81
N ALA A 267 18.76 35.19 3.30
CA ALA A 267 17.63 34.66 4.07
C ALA A 267 17.99 33.32 4.75
N ILE A 268 18.56 32.36 4.00
CA ILE A 268 19.08 31.10 4.56
C ILE A 268 20.19 31.37 5.59
N GLY A 269 21.04 32.37 5.33
CA GLY A 269 22.12 32.81 6.23
C GLY A 269 21.65 33.26 7.61
N THR A 270 20.42 33.75 7.77
CA THR A 270 19.86 34.16 9.07
C THR A 270 19.76 33.03 10.10
N VAL A 271 19.67 31.77 9.64
CA VAL A 271 19.61 30.57 10.49
C VAL A 271 20.74 29.58 10.20
N GLY A 272 21.35 29.63 9.03
CA GLY A 272 22.33 28.68 8.51
C GLY A 272 21.67 27.39 8.01
N GLY A 273 22.00 26.97 6.78
CA GLY A 273 21.30 25.88 6.09
C GLY A 273 21.27 24.55 6.85
N ALA A 274 22.34 24.21 7.57
CA ALA A 274 22.41 23.01 8.40
C ALA A 274 21.47 22.98 9.63
N ASN A 275 20.81 24.11 9.95
CA ASN A 275 19.80 24.21 11.01
C ASN A 275 18.35 24.15 10.48
N LEU A 276 18.16 24.01 9.16
CA LEU A 276 16.85 23.80 8.57
C LEU A 276 16.42 22.33 8.73
N ALA A 277 15.17 22.17 9.15
CA ALA A 277 14.50 20.90 9.35
C ALA A 277 13.96 20.35 8.03
N LYS A 278 14.04 19.03 7.91
CA LYS A 278 13.77 18.26 6.69
C LYS A 278 12.90 17.02 6.99
N PRO A 279 11.70 17.17 7.60
CA PRO A 279 10.79 16.04 7.76
C PRO A 279 10.47 15.42 6.39
N ASP A 280 10.56 14.10 6.33
CA ASP A 280 10.23 13.35 5.12
C ASP A 280 8.71 13.10 5.00
N GLN A 281 8.32 12.61 3.82
CA GLN A 281 6.97 12.14 3.52
C GLN A 281 6.43 11.16 4.57
N PHE A 282 7.26 10.30 5.18
CA PHE A 282 6.81 9.37 6.21
C PHE A 282 6.45 10.09 7.51
N ALA A 283 7.19 11.11 7.93
CA ALA A 283 6.85 11.94 9.08
C ALA A 283 5.45 12.59 8.91
N TRP A 284 5.13 13.09 7.72
CA TRP A 284 3.79 13.57 7.39
C TRP A 284 2.74 12.45 7.47
N TRP A 285 2.93 11.36 6.72
CA TRP A 285 1.99 10.22 6.69
C TRP A 285 1.70 9.66 8.08
N LYS A 286 2.75 9.43 8.88
CA LYS A 286 2.67 8.92 10.25
C LYS A 286 1.90 9.89 11.15
N SER A 287 2.13 11.20 11.02
CA SER A 287 1.43 12.21 11.81
C SER A 287 -0.06 12.29 11.41
N ALA A 288 -0.33 12.54 10.12
CA ALA A 288 -1.68 12.76 9.60
C ALA A 288 -2.58 11.52 9.72
N ALA A 289 -2.09 10.31 9.37
CA ALA A 289 -2.89 9.09 9.45
C ALA A 289 -3.22 8.71 10.91
N ASN A 290 -2.27 8.82 11.85
CA ASN A 290 -2.54 8.51 13.24
C ASN A 290 -3.50 9.53 13.89
N ALA A 291 -3.29 10.83 13.66
CA ALA A 291 -4.17 11.88 14.18
C ALA A 291 -5.60 11.75 13.66
N ARG A 292 -5.79 11.61 12.34
CA ARG A 292 -7.11 11.46 11.71
C ARG A 292 -7.78 10.11 12.06
N GLN A 293 -7.01 9.06 12.36
CA GLN A 293 -7.59 7.81 12.89
C GLN A 293 -8.11 7.98 14.30
N LEU A 294 -7.36 8.61 15.20
CA LEU A 294 -7.81 8.84 16.58
C LEU A 294 -9.04 9.76 16.62
N GLN A 295 -9.06 10.80 15.78
CA GLN A 295 -10.19 11.73 15.63
C GLN A 295 -11.48 11.04 15.16
N ALA A 296 -11.40 10.24 14.09
CA ALA A 296 -12.56 9.60 13.48
C ALA A 296 -12.94 8.24 14.11
N SER A 297 -12.15 7.73 15.05
CA SER A 297 -12.37 6.44 15.73
C SER A 297 -11.75 6.44 17.13
N PRO A 298 -12.23 7.30 18.06
CA PRO A 298 -11.63 7.51 19.38
C PRO A 298 -11.86 6.35 20.36
N ASN A 299 -12.60 5.32 19.98
CA ASN A 299 -12.94 4.21 20.86
C ASN A 299 -11.92 3.06 20.80
N SER A 300 -11.60 2.48 21.96
CA SER A 300 -10.67 1.34 22.06
C SER A 300 -11.09 0.14 21.19
N HIS A 301 -12.39 -0.18 21.11
CA HIS A 301 -12.93 -1.26 20.28
C HIS A 301 -12.82 -1.00 18.75
N GLN A 302 -12.44 0.22 18.35
CA GLN A 302 -12.13 0.65 16.99
C GLN A 302 -10.61 0.83 16.75
N GLY A 303 -9.76 0.39 17.68
CA GLY A 303 -8.31 0.49 17.56
C GLY A 303 -7.70 1.85 17.89
N ALA A 304 -8.40 2.72 18.65
CA ALA A 304 -7.88 4.05 19.03
C ALA A 304 -6.49 4.02 19.71
N ASN A 305 -6.19 2.96 20.45
CA ASN A 305 -4.92 2.75 21.15
C ASN A 305 -3.84 2.06 20.28
N VAL A 306 -4.11 1.88 18.99
CA VAL A 306 -3.28 1.11 18.05
C VAL A 306 -2.93 2.01 16.86
N PRO A 307 -1.71 2.57 16.78
CA PRO A 307 -1.33 3.47 15.70
C PRO A 307 -1.41 2.76 14.33
N VAL A 308 -1.91 3.47 13.33
CA VAL A 308 -1.95 3.03 11.93
C VAL A 308 -0.54 2.87 11.37
N LEU A 309 0.36 3.80 11.69
CA LEU A 309 1.73 3.83 11.20
C LEU A 309 2.72 4.02 12.35
N THR A 310 3.83 3.29 12.28
CA THR A 310 4.88 3.21 13.30
C THR A 310 6.27 3.32 12.65
N ASP A 311 7.31 3.64 13.42
CA ASP A 311 8.68 3.71 12.90
C ASP A 311 9.23 2.37 12.37
N ALA A 312 8.50 1.27 12.57
CA ALA A 312 8.81 -0.01 11.94
C ALA A 312 8.38 -0.08 10.45
N ASP A 313 7.41 0.74 10.03
CA ASP A 313 6.90 0.77 8.66
C ASP A 313 7.87 1.45 7.68
N ASP A 314 8.69 2.39 8.15
CA ASP A 314 9.76 3.05 7.37
C ASP A 314 11.12 2.29 7.41
N ALA A 315 11.25 1.21 8.20
CA ALA A 315 12.53 0.54 8.41
C ALA A 315 13.20 -0.05 7.14
N ASP A 316 12.46 -0.21 6.04
CA ASP A 316 12.91 -0.64 4.70
C ASP A 316 12.75 0.48 3.62
N ASP A 317 12.74 1.77 4.02
CA ASP A 317 12.43 3.01 3.25
C ASP A 317 10.95 3.11 2.84
N TRP A 318 10.27 4.18 3.26
CA TRP A 318 8.86 4.46 2.93
C TRP A 318 8.63 4.69 1.43
N ARG A 319 7.48 4.22 0.93
CA ARG A 319 7.22 4.12 -0.52
C ARG A 319 6.00 4.88 -1.04
N ILE A 320 5.26 5.59 -0.18
CA ILE A 320 4.05 6.32 -0.60
C ILE A 320 4.35 7.82 -0.61
N GLU A 321 4.59 8.39 -1.79
CA GLU A 321 4.87 9.81 -1.99
C GLU A 321 3.57 10.55 -2.29
N GLN A 322 3.16 11.51 -1.47
CA GLN A 322 2.04 12.39 -1.80
C GLN A 322 2.49 13.39 -2.86
N ILE A 323 1.76 13.45 -3.97
CA ILE A 323 2.04 14.33 -5.11
C ILE A 323 0.91 15.33 -5.34
N THR A 324 1.27 16.47 -5.92
CA THR A 324 0.34 17.53 -6.36
C THR A 324 -0.45 17.11 -7.61
N TYR A 325 -1.50 17.88 -7.95
CA TYR A 325 -2.26 17.63 -9.18
C TYR A 325 -1.41 17.81 -10.46
N PRO A 326 -0.58 18.86 -10.62
CA PRO A 326 0.32 18.98 -11.77
C PRO A 326 1.31 17.81 -11.90
N GLU A 327 1.89 17.32 -10.80
CA GLU A 327 2.72 16.11 -10.81
C GLU A 327 1.92 14.87 -11.25
N LEU A 328 0.65 14.73 -10.85
CA LEU A 328 -0.17 13.61 -11.29
C LEU A 328 -0.44 13.69 -12.80
N VAL A 329 -0.74 14.87 -13.34
CA VAL A 329 -0.94 15.04 -14.79
C VAL A 329 0.36 14.72 -15.53
N HIS A 330 1.50 15.28 -15.11
CA HIS A 330 2.82 15.01 -15.68
C HIS A 330 3.25 13.54 -15.59
N LEU A 331 2.85 12.82 -14.53
CA LEU A 331 3.06 11.37 -14.38
C LEU A 331 2.23 10.54 -15.36
N LEU A 332 1.03 11.01 -15.71
CA LEU A 332 0.11 10.33 -16.62
C LEU A 332 0.36 10.70 -18.09
N GLU A 333 0.90 11.90 -18.36
CA GLU A 333 1.36 12.35 -19.68
C GLU A 333 2.34 11.37 -20.33
N SER A 334 2.25 11.25 -21.65
CA SER A 334 2.79 10.10 -22.39
C SER A 334 3.70 10.50 -23.56
N ASP A 335 4.65 11.41 -23.31
CA ASP A 335 5.71 11.70 -24.28
C ASP A 335 6.49 10.42 -24.66
N ALA A 336 6.95 10.34 -25.91
CA ALA A 336 7.63 9.16 -26.46
C ALA A 336 8.97 8.84 -25.76
N THR A 337 9.58 9.82 -25.09
CA THR A 337 10.78 9.69 -24.26
C THR A 337 10.45 9.34 -22.80
N VAL A 338 9.19 9.53 -22.37
CA VAL A 338 8.74 9.49 -20.97
C VAL A 338 7.74 8.33 -20.73
N ARG A 339 7.92 7.18 -21.39
CA ARG A 339 7.10 5.96 -21.16
C ARG A 339 7.40 5.29 -19.80
N LYS A 340 7.05 5.98 -18.72
CA LYS A 340 7.25 5.55 -17.33
C LYS A 340 6.12 4.59 -16.91
N ASN A 341 6.48 3.48 -16.28
CA ASN A 341 5.53 2.70 -15.50
C ASN A 341 5.28 3.43 -14.18
N ALA A 342 4.05 3.46 -13.68
CA ALA A 342 3.73 4.07 -12.40
C ALA A 342 2.79 3.19 -11.57
N VAL A 343 2.83 3.35 -10.25
CA VAL A 343 1.76 2.90 -9.35
C VAL A 343 1.15 4.14 -8.74
N VAL A 344 -0.14 4.36 -8.97
CA VAL A 344 -0.87 5.54 -8.50
C VAL A 344 -1.93 5.13 -7.49
N PHE A 345 -1.99 5.86 -6.37
CA PHE A 345 -2.86 5.59 -5.23
C PHE A 345 -3.79 6.78 -4.98
N PHE A 346 -5.09 6.61 -5.23
CA PHE A 346 -6.10 7.63 -4.99
C PHE A 346 -6.67 7.50 -3.57
N GLY A 347 -6.57 8.57 -2.78
CA GLY A 347 -7.19 8.66 -1.45
C GLY A 347 -6.33 9.40 -0.43
N GLY A 348 -6.96 10.22 0.41
CA GLY A 348 -6.32 10.97 1.47
C GLY A 348 -6.47 10.38 2.87
N THR A 349 -5.66 10.87 3.83
CA THR A 349 -5.70 10.43 5.23
C THR A 349 -7.00 10.85 5.96
N TRP A 350 -7.79 11.77 5.43
CA TRP A 350 -9.16 12.04 5.87
C TRP A 350 -10.06 10.81 5.78
N CYS A 351 -9.85 9.96 4.78
CA CYS A 351 -10.73 8.83 4.50
C CYS A 351 -10.49 7.67 5.48
N THR A 352 -11.54 7.32 6.23
CA THR A 352 -11.58 6.15 7.14
C THR A 352 -11.20 4.84 6.45
N ASN A 353 -11.47 4.71 5.15
CA ASN A 353 -11.10 3.53 4.36
C ASN A 353 -9.64 3.55 3.87
N THR A 354 -9.01 4.73 3.74
CA THR A 354 -7.68 4.86 3.11
C THR A 354 -6.57 4.57 4.11
N ARG A 355 -6.62 5.18 5.30
CA ARG A 355 -5.61 4.98 6.36
C ARG A 355 -5.32 3.50 6.65
N PRO A 356 -6.33 2.62 6.81
CA PRO A 356 -6.13 1.23 7.20
C PRO A 356 -5.20 0.42 6.28
N VAL A 357 -5.17 0.72 4.98
CA VAL A 357 -4.40 -0.07 4.00
C VAL A 357 -2.99 0.47 3.74
N LEU A 358 -2.64 1.66 4.27
CA LEU A 358 -1.31 2.25 4.12
C LEU A 358 -0.16 1.31 4.53
N PRO A 359 -0.19 0.60 5.69
CA PRO A 359 0.92 -0.27 6.09
C PRO A 359 1.09 -1.45 5.14
N ALA A 360 -0.02 -2.01 4.64
CA ALA A 360 0.00 -3.10 3.67
C ALA A 360 0.54 -2.64 2.31
N ILE A 361 0.07 -1.49 1.80
CA ILE A 361 0.54 -0.92 0.54
C ILE A 361 2.04 -0.62 0.61
N ASN A 362 2.49 0.10 1.64
CA ASN A 362 3.92 0.42 1.83
C ASN A 362 4.78 -0.86 1.96
N LYS A 363 4.40 -1.81 2.82
CA LYS A 363 5.12 -3.08 2.99
C LYS A 363 5.27 -3.84 1.66
N TYR A 364 4.20 -3.96 0.87
CA TYR A 364 4.26 -4.71 -0.38
C TYR A 364 4.95 -3.93 -1.51
N ALA A 365 4.97 -2.60 -1.47
CA ALA A 365 5.83 -1.76 -2.29
C ALA A 365 7.32 -1.96 -1.93
N GLN A 366 7.69 -1.97 -0.64
CA GLN A 366 9.04 -2.30 -0.14
C GLN A 366 9.49 -3.73 -0.49
N GLU A 367 8.58 -4.71 -0.47
CA GLU A 367 8.88 -6.10 -0.84
C GLU A 367 9.16 -6.30 -2.34
N ASN A 368 8.77 -5.33 -3.19
CA ASN A 368 8.94 -5.38 -4.64
C ASN A 368 9.78 -4.22 -5.22
N ASP A 369 10.26 -3.31 -4.36
CA ASP A 369 11.10 -2.13 -4.67
C ASP A 369 10.43 -1.12 -5.62
N VAL A 370 9.19 -0.79 -5.32
CA VAL A 370 8.30 0.10 -6.11
C VAL A 370 7.99 1.35 -5.29
N ARG A 371 7.89 2.53 -5.92
CA ARG A 371 7.32 3.74 -5.32
C ARG A 371 5.84 3.88 -5.74
N VAL A 372 5.06 4.56 -4.90
CA VAL A 372 3.60 4.66 -5.00
C VAL A 372 3.22 6.13 -4.89
N PHE A 373 2.76 6.71 -6.00
CA PHE A 373 2.42 8.13 -6.06
C PHE A 373 0.97 8.33 -5.63
N ASN A 374 0.78 9.00 -4.50
CA ASN A 374 -0.52 9.24 -3.91
C ASN A 374 -1.08 10.59 -4.34
N PHE A 375 -2.28 10.56 -4.90
CA PHE A 375 -3.09 11.76 -5.09
C PHE A 375 -4.24 11.77 -4.10
N ASP A 376 -4.28 12.79 -3.24
CA ASP A 376 -5.50 13.09 -2.49
C ASP A 376 -6.49 13.78 -3.42
N THR A 377 -7.70 13.24 -3.51
CA THR A 377 -8.76 13.83 -4.33
C THR A 377 -9.44 15.02 -3.64
N VAL A 378 -9.12 15.29 -2.37
CA VAL A 378 -9.48 16.52 -1.66
C VAL A 378 -8.26 17.44 -1.61
N LEU A 379 -8.33 18.55 -2.35
CA LEU A 379 -7.16 19.40 -2.61
C LEU A 379 -6.60 20.11 -1.36
N ASP A 380 -7.45 20.36 -0.36
CA ASP A 380 -7.08 20.95 0.94
C ASP A 380 -6.88 19.88 2.05
N GLY A 381 -6.85 18.59 1.70
CA GLY A 381 -6.83 17.49 2.68
C GLY A 381 -8.07 17.42 3.59
N ALA A 382 -9.12 18.17 3.28
CA ALA A 382 -10.29 18.45 4.12
C ALA A 382 -10.01 19.29 5.38
N ALA A 383 -9.05 20.21 5.31
CA ALA A 383 -8.77 21.16 6.39
C ALA A 383 -9.80 22.31 6.50
N VAL A 384 -10.40 22.73 5.39
CA VAL A 384 -11.17 23.97 5.25
C VAL A 384 -12.52 23.78 4.56
N GLY A 385 -12.57 23.02 3.46
CA GLY A 385 -13.68 23.02 2.49
C GLY A 385 -15.03 22.46 2.95
N GLY A 386 -15.10 21.88 4.15
CA GLY A 386 -16.22 21.06 4.60
C GLY A 386 -15.83 19.58 4.70
N GLY A 387 -16.80 18.72 5.03
CA GLY A 387 -16.58 17.28 5.10
C GLY A 387 -15.96 16.72 3.81
N ALA A 388 -14.88 15.97 3.95
CA ALA A 388 -14.17 15.32 2.84
C ALA A 388 -15.06 14.40 1.98
N THR A 389 -16.09 13.84 2.63
CA THR A 389 -17.12 12.95 2.09
C THR A 389 -18.36 13.68 1.58
N SER A 390 -18.52 14.97 1.89
CA SER A 390 -19.69 15.76 1.54
C SER A 390 -19.70 16.13 0.06
N GLY A 391 -20.84 15.91 -0.61
CA GLY A 391 -21.06 16.32 -2.00
C GLY A 391 -21.00 17.84 -2.24
N SER A 392 -21.03 18.64 -1.17
CA SER A 392 -20.96 20.10 -1.18
C SER A 392 -19.59 20.67 -0.79
N ASN A 393 -18.56 19.85 -0.58
CA ASN A 393 -17.18 20.35 -0.42
C ASN A 393 -16.60 20.65 -1.82
N PRO A 394 -16.28 21.92 -2.16
CA PRO A 394 -15.83 22.31 -3.49
C PRO A 394 -14.36 21.98 -3.78
N LEU A 395 -13.59 21.58 -2.76
CA LEU A 395 -12.19 21.12 -2.85
C LEU A 395 -12.09 19.59 -3.01
N GLN A 396 -13.20 18.84 -2.90
CA GLN A 396 -13.27 17.42 -3.25
C GLN A 396 -13.52 17.25 -4.77
N SER A 397 -12.45 16.99 -5.51
CA SER A 397 -12.45 16.83 -6.98
C SER A 397 -13.33 15.68 -7.49
N ARG A 398 -13.56 14.63 -6.69
CA ARG A 398 -14.47 13.52 -7.05
C ARG A 398 -15.96 13.80 -6.76
N ASN A 399 -16.33 15.02 -6.41
CA ASN A 399 -17.74 15.37 -6.31
C ASN A 399 -18.39 15.58 -7.68
N THR A 400 -19.70 15.69 -7.68
CA THR A 400 -20.55 15.89 -8.87
C THR A 400 -20.94 17.36 -8.94
N VAL A 401 -20.82 18.01 -10.10
CA VAL A 401 -21.14 19.44 -10.22
C VAL A 401 -22.64 19.71 -10.06
N ALA A 402 -23.51 18.80 -10.52
CA ALA A 402 -24.95 18.91 -10.29
C ALA A 402 -25.38 18.05 -9.09
N ALA A 403 -25.89 18.66 -8.03
CA ALA A 403 -26.52 17.93 -6.94
C ALA A 403 -27.95 17.48 -7.32
N SER A 404 -28.39 16.34 -6.78
CA SER A 404 -29.75 15.82 -6.92
C SER A 404 -30.78 16.75 -6.24
N GLY A 405 -31.21 17.77 -6.97
CA GLY A 405 -32.02 18.88 -6.45
C GLY A 405 -31.93 20.18 -7.27
N GLY A 406 -31.03 20.26 -8.26
CA GLY A 406 -31.00 21.36 -9.23
C GLY A 406 -30.12 22.55 -8.83
N THR A 407 -29.58 22.58 -7.61
CA THR A 407 -28.47 23.48 -7.26
C THR A 407 -27.16 22.87 -7.76
N ALA A 408 -26.47 23.57 -8.66
CA ALA A 408 -25.13 23.19 -9.04
C ALA A 408 -24.17 23.47 -7.87
N SER A 409 -23.59 22.40 -7.33
CA SER A 409 -22.46 22.50 -6.41
C SER A 409 -21.22 22.62 -7.29
N ASN A 410 -20.83 23.85 -7.61
CA ASN A 410 -19.71 24.15 -8.52
C ASN A 410 -18.38 23.80 -7.87
N ASN A 411 -18.14 22.50 -7.77
CA ASN A 411 -16.94 21.82 -7.34
C ASN A 411 -15.95 21.83 -8.52
N ALA A 412 -14.64 21.79 -8.26
CA ALA A 412 -13.62 21.73 -9.33
C ALA A 412 -13.51 20.35 -10.02
N SER A 413 -14.64 19.65 -10.21
CA SER A 413 -14.69 18.25 -10.67
C SER A 413 -14.11 18.00 -12.07
N PHE A 414 -13.86 19.06 -12.84
CA PHE A 414 -13.18 18.98 -14.13
C PHE A 414 -11.76 18.40 -14.01
N ILE A 415 -11.03 18.70 -12.93
CA ILE A 415 -9.65 18.21 -12.77
C ILE A 415 -9.57 16.68 -12.62
N TYR A 416 -10.57 16.08 -11.95
CA TYR A 416 -10.74 14.62 -11.91
C TYR A 416 -11.41 14.09 -13.18
N GLY A 417 -12.39 14.82 -13.71
CA GLY A 417 -13.22 14.43 -14.84
C GLY A 417 -12.45 14.27 -16.15
N GLU A 418 -11.72 15.32 -16.55
CA GLU A 418 -10.88 15.29 -17.75
C GLU A 418 -9.75 14.25 -17.58
N LEU A 419 -9.12 14.19 -16.40
CA LEU A 419 -8.04 13.24 -16.10
C LEU A 419 -8.50 11.78 -16.20
N PHE A 420 -9.69 11.47 -15.67
CA PHE A 420 -10.25 10.12 -15.78
C PHE A 420 -10.62 9.79 -17.22
N ASP A 421 -11.34 10.68 -17.91
CA ASP A 421 -11.76 10.46 -19.31
C ASP A 421 -10.56 10.34 -20.26
N HIS A 422 -9.45 11.04 -19.99
CA HIS A 422 -8.28 11.05 -20.87
C HIS A 422 -7.28 9.91 -20.60
N TYR A 423 -6.92 9.63 -19.33
CA TYR A 423 -5.86 8.67 -18.99
C TYR A 423 -6.36 7.36 -18.36
N LEU A 424 -7.55 7.38 -17.74
CA LEU A 424 -8.05 6.27 -16.90
C LEU A 424 -9.33 5.61 -17.45
N GLY A 425 -9.71 5.90 -18.70
CA GLY A 425 -11.02 5.51 -19.26
C GLY A 425 -11.31 4.00 -19.32
N ASN A 426 -10.30 3.14 -19.13
CA ASN A 426 -10.43 1.68 -19.03
C ASN A 426 -10.45 1.14 -17.58
N ALA A 427 -10.44 2.00 -16.56
CA ALA A 427 -10.63 1.58 -15.18
C ALA A 427 -12.04 1.01 -14.94
N VAL A 428 -12.19 0.16 -13.92
CA VAL A 428 -13.47 -0.44 -13.51
C VAL A 428 -13.78 -0.08 -12.07
N THR A 429 -15.05 0.09 -11.73
CA THR A 429 -15.51 0.51 -10.39
C THR A 429 -16.65 -0.39 -9.91
N GLN A 430 -16.86 -0.49 -8.59
CA GLN A 430 -17.96 -1.29 -8.02
C GLN A 430 -19.33 -0.76 -8.45
N TYR A 431 -19.42 0.54 -8.67
CA TYR A 431 -20.68 1.26 -8.87
C TYR A 431 -20.83 1.81 -10.29
N ALA A 432 -20.29 1.09 -11.28
CA ALA A 432 -20.38 1.44 -12.69
C ALA A 432 -21.84 1.74 -13.10
N GLY A 433 -22.08 2.97 -13.58
CA GLY A 433 -23.41 3.46 -13.95
C GLY A 433 -24.21 4.10 -12.80
N ALA A 434 -24.12 3.60 -11.57
CA ALA A 434 -24.93 4.07 -10.44
C ALA A 434 -24.31 5.21 -9.62
N ASN A 435 -22.97 5.33 -9.59
CA ASN A 435 -22.24 6.33 -8.79
C ASN A 435 -21.20 7.02 -9.68
N ARG A 436 -21.62 8.05 -10.40
CA ARG A 436 -20.80 8.77 -11.38
C ARG A 436 -20.49 10.18 -10.90
N ALA A 437 -19.30 10.67 -11.23
CA ALA A 437 -19.02 12.10 -11.17
C ALA A 437 -19.65 12.79 -12.38
N THR A 438 -20.01 14.07 -12.26
CA THR A 438 -20.29 14.94 -13.41
C THR A 438 -19.48 16.23 -13.31
N TYR A 439 -19.09 16.74 -14.47
CA TYR A 439 -18.27 17.95 -14.60
C TYR A 439 -18.59 18.61 -15.95
N TYR A 440 -18.43 19.93 -16.03
CA TYR A 440 -18.43 20.63 -17.32
C TYR A 440 -17.02 20.57 -17.92
N ARG A 441 -16.89 20.31 -19.22
CA ARG A 441 -15.56 20.33 -19.87
C ARG A 441 -14.89 21.68 -19.72
N GLU A 442 -13.57 21.68 -19.52
CA GLU A 442 -12.78 22.89 -19.21
C GLU A 442 -13.31 23.68 -17.98
N GLY A 443 -14.15 23.09 -17.13
CA GLY A 443 -14.77 23.77 -15.98
C GLY A 443 -15.74 24.91 -16.34
N ARG A 444 -16.28 24.97 -17.56
CA ARG A 444 -17.15 26.07 -18.03
C ARG A 444 -18.60 25.62 -18.20
N GLU A 445 -19.56 26.26 -17.52
CA GLU A 445 -20.99 25.93 -17.65
C GLU A 445 -21.55 26.06 -19.08
N SER A 446 -20.88 26.83 -19.95
CA SER A 446 -21.19 26.93 -21.39
C SER A 446 -20.85 25.66 -22.19
N ASN A 447 -19.97 24.81 -21.66
CA ASN A 447 -19.55 23.57 -22.30
C ASN A 447 -20.46 22.41 -21.86
N PRO A 448 -20.48 21.27 -22.59
CA PRO A 448 -21.33 20.15 -22.21
C PRO A 448 -21.05 19.60 -20.81
N LEU A 449 -22.11 19.29 -20.06
CA LEU A 449 -22.03 18.50 -18.83
C LEU A 449 -21.72 17.04 -19.19
N VAL A 450 -20.57 16.55 -18.75
CA VAL A 450 -20.08 15.19 -18.95
C VAL A 450 -20.24 14.38 -17.67
N SER A 451 -20.37 13.06 -17.79
CA SER A 451 -20.41 12.14 -16.66
C SER A 451 -19.40 11.02 -16.80
N THR A 452 -18.57 10.80 -15.77
CA THR A 452 -17.50 9.78 -15.77
C THR A 452 -17.59 8.84 -14.56
N GLN A 453 -16.82 7.75 -14.55
CA GLN A 453 -16.82 6.82 -13.40
C GLN A 453 -16.20 7.48 -12.16
N ARG A 454 -16.66 7.10 -10.97
CA ARG A 454 -16.11 7.60 -9.71
C ARG A 454 -15.39 6.49 -8.94
N LEU A 455 -14.06 6.47 -9.01
CA LEU A 455 -13.21 5.64 -8.14
C LEU A 455 -13.60 5.89 -6.67
N GLN A 456 -13.89 4.84 -5.92
CA GLN A 456 -14.02 4.91 -4.46
C GLN A 456 -12.63 4.78 -3.83
N VAL A 457 -12.30 5.67 -2.90
CA VAL A 457 -11.00 5.68 -2.24
C VAL A 457 -11.03 4.83 -0.97
N PRO A 458 -9.99 4.02 -0.69
CA PRO A 458 -8.73 3.88 -1.42
C PRO A 458 -8.87 3.16 -2.78
N TYR A 459 -8.16 3.65 -3.79
CA TYR A 459 -8.03 2.98 -5.09
C TYR A 459 -6.56 2.94 -5.53
N LEU A 460 -6.07 1.81 -6.02
CA LEU A 460 -4.67 1.63 -6.41
C LEU A 460 -4.59 1.05 -7.83
N ILE A 461 -3.87 1.73 -8.73
CA ILE A 461 -3.67 1.33 -10.12
C ILE A 461 -2.19 1.11 -10.46
N GLY A 462 -1.93 0.15 -11.34
CA GLY A 462 -0.72 0.12 -12.14
C GLY A 462 -1.01 0.85 -13.45
N TYR A 463 -0.21 1.85 -13.77
CA TYR A 463 -0.36 2.70 -14.95
C TYR A 463 0.84 2.52 -15.89
N GLN A 464 0.56 2.57 -17.18
CA GLN A 464 1.56 2.59 -18.26
C GLN A 464 1.09 3.55 -19.34
N GLY A 465 1.74 4.71 -19.47
CA GLY A 465 1.38 5.72 -20.45
C GLY A 465 1.53 5.22 -21.89
N SER A 466 0.60 5.61 -22.77
CA SER A 466 0.63 5.27 -24.20
C SER A 466 0.69 6.53 -25.05
N THR A 467 1.60 6.56 -26.01
CA THR A 467 2.06 7.77 -26.69
C THR A 467 1.02 8.46 -27.59
N GLY A 468 0.81 9.76 -27.35
CA GLY A 468 0.05 10.69 -28.20
C GLY A 468 -1.14 11.33 -27.48
N ASP A 469 -1.56 12.53 -27.90
CA ASP A 469 -2.60 13.37 -27.28
C ASP A 469 -4.06 12.83 -27.39
N GLY A 470 -4.22 11.53 -27.66
CA GLY A 470 -5.53 10.86 -27.77
C GLY A 470 -5.93 10.21 -26.43
N PRO A 471 -7.22 10.21 -26.05
CA PRO A 471 -7.68 9.52 -24.84
C PRO A 471 -7.28 8.04 -24.86
N HIS A 472 -6.70 7.56 -23.76
CA HIS A 472 -6.14 6.22 -23.68
C HIS A 472 -6.39 5.53 -22.34
N GLY A 473 -6.48 4.21 -22.38
CA GLY A 473 -6.66 3.36 -21.21
C GLY A 473 -5.33 2.90 -20.63
N GLY A 474 -4.58 3.79 -19.97
CA GLY A 474 -3.26 3.47 -19.43
C GLY A 474 -3.27 2.56 -18.20
N VAL A 475 -4.44 2.21 -17.66
CA VAL A 475 -4.56 1.36 -16.47
C VAL A 475 -4.32 -0.11 -16.84
N THR A 476 -3.16 -0.65 -16.45
CA THR A 476 -2.76 -2.04 -16.74
C THR A 476 -3.10 -3.03 -15.62
N ARG A 477 -3.31 -2.53 -14.39
CA ARG A 477 -3.61 -3.33 -13.20
C ARG A 477 -4.43 -2.52 -12.21
N GLN A 478 -5.34 -3.15 -11.48
CA GLN A 478 -6.21 -2.50 -10.50
C GLN A 478 -6.30 -3.33 -9.21
N TRP A 479 -6.32 -2.66 -8.06
CA TRP A 479 -6.52 -3.26 -6.75
C TRP A 479 -8.02 -3.27 -6.42
N ILE A 480 -8.73 -4.23 -7.00
CA ILE A 480 -10.18 -4.36 -6.88
C ILE A 480 -10.55 -5.85 -6.79
N ALA A 481 -11.67 -6.18 -6.12
CA ALA A 481 -12.21 -7.53 -6.16
C ALA A 481 -13.10 -7.69 -7.40
N ASP A 482 -12.74 -8.63 -8.27
CA ASP A 482 -13.67 -9.24 -9.23
C ASP A 482 -14.63 -10.19 -8.49
N ASN A 483 -15.92 -10.14 -8.83
CA ASN A 483 -16.97 -11.01 -8.29
C ASN A 483 -17.25 -12.24 -9.18
N GLY A 484 -16.72 -12.28 -10.41
CA GLY A 484 -16.87 -13.38 -11.37
C GLY A 484 -18.11 -13.32 -12.27
N ASP A 485 -18.93 -12.28 -12.14
CA ASP A 485 -20.16 -12.03 -12.90
C ASP A 485 -20.08 -10.78 -13.79
N GLY A 486 -18.90 -10.17 -13.90
CA GLY A 486 -18.67 -8.89 -14.59
C GLY A 486 -18.87 -7.66 -13.69
N THR A 487 -19.29 -7.84 -12.44
CA THR A 487 -19.30 -6.79 -11.42
C THR A 487 -18.04 -6.84 -10.55
N TYR A 488 -17.74 -5.72 -9.89
CA TYR A 488 -16.56 -5.56 -9.06
C TYR A 488 -16.92 -5.06 -7.66
N ARG A 489 -15.98 -5.13 -6.72
CA ARG A 489 -16.11 -4.55 -5.38
C ARG A 489 -14.82 -3.86 -4.95
N GLU A 490 -14.93 -2.62 -4.52
CA GLU A 490 -13.81 -1.77 -4.09
C GLU A 490 -13.45 -2.05 -2.62
N PHE A 491 -12.17 -2.02 -2.29
CA PHE A 491 -11.63 -2.50 -1.01
C PHE A 491 -11.72 -1.47 0.13
N MET A 492 -12.94 -1.00 0.40
CA MET A 492 -13.26 -0.15 1.55
C MET A 492 -13.34 -0.98 2.83
N SER A 493 -12.54 -0.64 3.86
CA SER A 493 -12.50 -1.34 5.15
C SER A 493 -11.95 -0.44 6.26
N ASN A 494 -12.19 -0.79 7.52
CA ASN A 494 -11.78 -0.02 8.69
C ASN A 494 -10.52 -0.60 9.36
N TRP A 495 -9.85 0.20 10.19
CA TRP A 495 -8.56 -0.16 10.81
C TRP A 495 -8.61 -1.48 11.59
N TRP A 496 -9.60 -1.64 12.45
CA TRP A 496 -9.86 -2.83 13.27
C TRP A 496 -10.30 -4.08 12.47
N LEU A 497 -10.40 -4.01 11.14
CA LEU A 497 -10.76 -5.13 10.26
C LEU A 497 -9.56 -5.63 9.45
N VAL A 498 -8.66 -4.73 9.04
CA VAL A 498 -7.38 -5.08 8.38
C VAL A 498 -6.28 -5.40 9.39
N ASN A 499 -6.32 -4.76 10.57
CA ASN A 499 -5.48 -5.04 11.73
C ASN A 499 -6.36 -5.36 12.95
N PRO A 500 -7.05 -6.52 12.96
CA PRO A 500 -7.94 -6.89 14.07
C PRO A 500 -7.12 -7.22 15.33
N GLN A 501 -7.53 -6.64 16.46
CA GLN A 501 -6.85 -6.80 17.75
C GLN A 501 -7.79 -7.45 18.78
N ALA A 502 -7.22 -8.00 19.85
CA ALA A 502 -8.00 -8.68 20.89
C ALA A 502 -9.07 -7.76 21.49
N ASN A 503 -10.33 -8.20 21.48
CA ASN A 503 -11.52 -7.40 21.86
C ASN A 503 -11.78 -6.12 21.02
N GLN A 504 -11.13 -5.95 19.87
CA GLN A 504 -11.21 -4.74 19.03
C GLN A 504 -11.62 -5.10 17.59
N LEU A 505 -12.89 -5.46 17.42
CA LEU A 505 -13.48 -5.84 16.13
C LEU A 505 -14.60 -4.86 15.68
N GLY A 506 -14.64 -3.64 16.24
CA GLY A 506 -15.71 -2.67 16.02
C GLY A 506 -17.01 -2.98 16.76
N ILE A 507 -16.98 -3.94 17.70
CA ILE A 507 -18.14 -4.34 18.52
C ILE A 507 -18.10 -3.56 19.84
N THR A 508 -19.19 -2.85 20.16
CA THR A 508 -19.32 -2.13 21.43
C THR A 508 -19.64 -3.08 22.60
N ASN A 509 -19.30 -2.68 23.83
CA ASN A 509 -19.62 -3.45 25.05
C ASN A 509 -21.14 -3.63 25.27
N ALA A 510 -21.99 -2.77 24.68
CA ALA A 510 -23.44 -2.90 24.71
C ALA A 510 -23.98 -3.92 23.68
N GLN A 511 -23.22 -4.18 22.61
CA GLN A 511 -23.53 -5.24 21.64
C GLN A 511 -23.02 -6.60 22.13
N LEU A 512 -21.79 -6.68 22.63
CA LEU A 512 -21.21 -7.89 23.24
C LEU A 512 -20.30 -7.45 24.40
N PRO A 513 -20.64 -7.77 25.66
CA PRO A 513 -19.81 -7.42 26.81
C PRO A 513 -18.38 -7.94 26.69
N SER A 514 -17.39 -7.12 27.06
CA SER A 514 -15.96 -7.43 26.97
C SER A 514 -15.51 -8.56 27.92
N ASN A 515 -16.34 -8.90 28.91
CA ASN A 515 -16.18 -10.04 29.81
C ASN A 515 -16.97 -11.30 29.39
N ALA A 516 -17.66 -11.29 28.23
CA ALA A 516 -18.35 -12.49 27.73
C ALA A 516 -17.34 -13.61 27.38
N PRO A 517 -17.54 -14.86 27.84
CA PRO A 517 -16.55 -15.94 27.68
C PRO A 517 -16.08 -16.18 26.23
N ILE A 518 -16.95 -15.96 25.24
CA ILE A 518 -16.65 -16.11 23.80
C ILE A 518 -15.41 -15.32 23.35
N TRP A 519 -15.08 -14.19 23.99
CA TRP A 519 -13.88 -13.40 23.65
C TRP A 519 -12.58 -14.19 23.81
N SER A 520 -12.50 -15.14 24.74
CA SER A 520 -11.34 -16.04 24.88
C SER A 520 -11.11 -16.85 23.60
N ARG A 521 -12.19 -17.38 23.02
CA ARG A 521 -12.19 -18.15 21.77
C ARG A 521 -11.83 -17.27 20.57
N ILE A 522 -12.49 -16.11 20.46
CA ILE A 522 -12.27 -15.10 19.40
C ILE A 522 -10.79 -14.69 19.35
N ASN A 523 -10.23 -14.30 20.49
CA ASN A 523 -8.88 -13.77 20.58
C ASN A 523 -7.81 -14.84 20.29
N ALA A 524 -8.08 -16.11 20.63
CA ALA A 524 -7.22 -17.23 20.23
C ALA A 524 -7.27 -17.49 18.72
N GLN A 525 -8.46 -17.39 18.10
CA GLN A 525 -8.63 -17.58 16.65
C GLN A 525 -7.97 -16.47 15.83
N LEU A 526 -8.00 -15.20 16.29
CA LEU A 526 -7.40 -14.04 15.61
C LEU A 526 -5.93 -14.26 15.23
N ALA A 527 -5.13 -14.88 16.11
CA ALA A 527 -3.72 -15.17 15.86
C ALA A 527 -3.44 -16.11 14.67
N THR A 528 -4.48 -16.77 14.15
CA THR A 528 -4.42 -17.70 13.00
C THR A 528 -5.34 -17.29 11.84
N PHE A 529 -6.09 -16.19 11.98
CA PHE A 529 -7.08 -15.80 10.99
C PHE A 529 -6.42 -15.21 9.73
N THR A 530 -6.92 -15.62 8.56
CA THR A 530 -6.43 -15.15 7.26
C THR A 530 -7.60 -14.91 6.32
N TRP A 531 -7.34 -14.27 5.18
CA TRP A 531 -8.34 -14.08 4.11
C TRP A 531 -8.95 -15.38 3.55
N ARG A 532 -8.31 -16.55 3.79
CA ARG A 532 -8.81 -17.88 3.40
C ARG A 532 -9.62 -18.59 4.50
N THR A 533 -9.69 -18.02 5.70
CA THR A 533 -10.39 -18.65 6.83
C THR A 533 -11.89 -18.51 6.63
N ASP A 534 -12.61 -19.63 6.51
CA ASP A 534 -14.07 -19.63 6.48
C ASP A 534 -14.62 -19.18 7.84
N VAL A 535 -15.38 -18.09 7.83
CA VAL A 535 -16.00 -17.47 9.02
C VAL A 535 -16.91 -18.45 9.76
N ALA A 536 -17.54 -19.40 9.06
CA ALA A 536 -18.39 -20.44 9.67
C ALA A 536 -17.59 -21.50 10.45
N THR A 537 -16.26 -21.54 10.31
CA THR A 537 -15.37 -22.36 11.18
C THR A 537 -14.90 -21.61 12.42
N VAL A 538 -15.13 -20.29 12.47
CA VAL A 538 -14.65 -19.39 13.53
C VAL A 538 -15.78 -19.06 14.51
N VAL A 539 -16.91 -18.58 13.98
CA VAL A 539 -18.15 -18.40 14.73
C VAL A 539 -18.97 -19.70 14.62
N PRO A 540 -19.42 -20.31 15.73
CA PRO A 540 -20.28 -21.49 15.68
C PRO A 540 -21.56 -21.24 14.88
N ASN A 541 -22.11 -22.33 14.31
CA ASN A 541 -23.36 -22.30 13.55
C ASN A 541 -24.47 -21.60 14.35
N ALA A 542 -25.00 -20.50 13.82
CA ALA A 542 -26.06 -19.72 14.47
C ALA A 542 -27.37 -20.50 14.71
N GLY A 543 -27.55 -21.69 14.13
CA GLY A 543 -28.66 -22.60 14.46
C GLY A 543 -28.44 -23.50 15.69
N VAL A 544 -27.30 -23.39 16.38
CA VAL A 544 -26.95 -24.20 17.57
C VAL A 544 -27.00 -23.31 18.80
N ASP A 545 -27.73 -23.71 19.85
CA ASP A 545 -27.88 -22.92 21.09
C ASP A 545 -27.05 -23.49 22.27
N THR A 546 -26.27 -24.56 22.06
CA THR A 546 -25.47 -25.23 23.13
C THR A 546 -24.29 -24.39 23.63
N ASP A 547 -23.89 -23.36 22.89
CA ASP A 547 -22.83 -22.41 23.22
C ASP A 547 -23.37 -21.00 23.56
N ASP A 548 -24.69 -20.80 23.64
CA ASP A 548 -25.28 -19.49 23.95
C ASP A 548 -24.81 -18.92 25.31
N ALA A 549 -24.44 -19.79 26.25
CA ALA A 549 -23.84 -19.39 27.52
C ALA A 549 -22.50 -18.64 27.36
N ASP A 550 -21.71 -18.92 26.32
CA ASP A 550 -20.45 -18.20 26.05
C ASP A 550 -20.70 -16.74 25.61
N PHE A 551 -21.92 -16.44 25.14
CA PHE A 551 -22.34 -15.11 24.69
C PHE A 551 -23.05 -14.30 25.80
N LEU A 552 -23.27 -14.89 26.98
CA LEU A 552 -24.00 -14.29 28.10
C LEU A 552 -23.08 -14.00 29.29
N VAL A 553 -23.50 -13.07 30.16
CA VAL A 553 -22.81 -12.67 31.40
C VAL A 553 -23.79 -12.54 32.56
N ASP A 554 -23.29 -12.54 33.79
CA ASP A 554 -24.11 -12.62 35.01
C ASP A 554 -25.10 -11.45 35.21
N THR A 555 -24.81 -10.30 34.59
CA THR A 555 -25.65 -9.09 34.63
C THR A 555 -26.66 -8.98 33.50
N ASP A 556 -26.76 -9.96 32.60
CA ASP A 556 -27.62 -9.85 31.42
C ASP A 556 -29.12 -9.88 31.75
N THR A 557 -29.84 -8.94 31.16
CA THR A 557 -31.30 -8.91 31.15
C THR A 557 -31.85 -8.80 29.73
N ALA A 558 -33.11 -9.20 29.56
CA ALA A 558 -33.84 -9.10 28.29
C ALA A 558 -35.22 -8.47 28.49
N THR A 559 -35.74 -7.89 27.42
CA THR A 559 -37.17 -7.61 27.25
C THR A 559 -37.73 -8.67 26.32
N VAL A 560 -38.75 -9.39 26.77
CA VAL A 560 -39.39 -10.49 26.03
C VAL A 560 -40.87 -10.17 25.93
N THR A 561 -41.36 -9.99 24.71
CA THR A 561 -42.73 -9.50 24.47
C THR A 561 -43.50 -10.48 23.59
N TYR A 562 -44.57 -11.04 24.14
CA TYR A 562 -45.58 -11.75 23.36
C TYR A 562 -46.58 -10.75 22.78
N ASN A 563 -46.71 -10.71 21.46
CA ASN A 563 -47.69 -9.87 20.77
C ASN A 563 -48.94 -10.70 20.45
N SER A 564 -50.02 -10.48 21.21
CA SER A 564 -51.30 -11.18 21.04
C SER A 564 -51.99 -10.94 19.69
N GLY A 565 -51.68 -9.85 18.99
CA GLY A 565 -52.24 -9.53 17.68
C GLY A 565 -51.66 -10.34 16.52
N ASN A 566 -50.53 -11.04 16.72
CA ASN A 566 -49.91 -11.90 15.70
C ASN A 566 -49.22 -13.17 16.24
N GLY A 567 -49.40 -13.48 17.53
CA GLY A 567 -48.83 -14.66 18.20
C GLY A 567 -47.31 -14.67 18.35
N ARG A 568 -46.60 -13.59 18.00
CA ARG A 568 -45.13 -13.58 17.90
C ARG A 568 -44.45 -13.15 19.21
N VAL A 569 -43.38 -13.87 19.58
CA VAL A 569 -42.45 -13.48 20.65
C VAL A 569 -41.26 -12.71 20.08
N THR A 570 -41.13 -11.43 20.43
CA THR A 570 -39.92 -10.63 20.21
C THR A 570 -39.03 -10.63 21.45
N VAL A 571 -37.73 -10.42 21.24
CA VAL A 571 -36.71 -10.36 22.31
C VAL A 571 -35.72 -9.24 21.96
N THR A 572 -35.36 -8.42 22.94
CA THR A 572 -34.27 -7.42 22.83
C THR A 572 -33.32 -7.52 24.02
N ASN A 573 -32.05 -7.15 23.81
CA ASN A 573 -31.04 -7.01 24.86
C ASN A 573 -31.43 -5.87 25.82
N GLY A 574 -31.31 -6.10 27.13
CA GLY A 574 -31.78 -5.20 28.18
C GLY A 574 -33.28 -5.32 28.47
N GLY A 575 -33.64 -5.31 29.75
CA GLY A 575 -35.00 -5.34 30.25
C GLY A 575 -35.09 -5.77 31.72
N SER A 576 -36.22 -6.34 32.12
CA SER A 576 -36.50 -6.82 33.48
C SER A 576 -36.34 -8.34 33.66
N VAL A 577 -36.30 -9.11 32.58
CA VAL A 577 -36.09 -10.57 32.66
C VAL A 577 -34.59 -10.83 32.87
N ALA A 578 -34.20 -11.45 33.97
CA ALA A 578 -32.81 -11.90 34.16
C ALA A 578 -32.52 -13.11 33.26
N VAL A 579 -31.44 -13.04 32.46
CA VAL A 579 -31.11 -14.04 31.42
C VAL A 579 -29.64 -14.49 31.44
N SER A 580 -28.98 -14.32 32.59
CA SER A 580 -27.61 -14.80 32.82
C SER A 580 -27.43 -16.31 32.59
N PRO A 581 -26.19 -16.82 32.43
CA PRO A 581 -25.93 -18.25 32.28
C PRO A 581 -26.55 -19.10 33.41
N ALA A 582 -26.53 -18.59 34.65
CA ALA A 582 -27.16 -19.23 35.81
C ALA A 582 -28.70 -19.24 35.71
N ALA A 583 -29.32 -18.14 35.27
CA ALA A 583 -30.77 -18.06 35.09
C ALA A 583 -31.26 -18.99 33.95
N LEU A 584 -30.54 -19.04 32.83
CA LEU A 584 -30.79 -19.98 31.73
C LEU A 584 -30.67 -21.44 32.20
N SER A 585 -29.59 -21.79 32.90
CA SER A 585 -29.37 -23.14 33.44
C SER A 585 -30.50 -23.57 34.39
N ALA A 586 -30.87 -22.71 35.33
CA ALA A 586 -31.97 -22.96 36.27
C ALA A 586 -33.32 -23.11 35.56
N ALA A 587 -33.62 -22.28 34.56
CA ALA A 587 -34.86 -22.36 33.80
C ALA A 587 -34.95 -23.66 32.96
N LEU A 588 -33.85 -24.08 32.34
CA LEU A 588 -33.77 -25.36 31.61
C LEU A 588 -33.91 -26.56 32.55
N THR A 589 -33.23 -26.56 33.70
CA THR A 589 -33.38 -27.61 34.73
C THR A 589 -34.82 -27.68 35.25
N ALA A 590 -35.49 -26.54 35.43
CA ALA A 590 -36.89 -26.48 35.84
C ALA A 590 -37.89 -26.87 34.74
N LEU A 591 -37.48 -26.94 33.47
CA LEU A 591 -38.31 -27.45 32.37
C LEU A 591 -38.08 -28.96 32.14
N GLY A 592 -36.90 -29.48 32.46
CA GLY A 592 -36.58 -30.90 32.36
C GLY A 592 -36.77 -31.46 30.95
N THR A 593 -37.54 -32.54 30.82
CA THR A 593 -37.89 -33.12 29.50
C THR A 593 -38.78 -32.23 28.64
N SER A 594 -39.38 -31.18 29.20
CA SER A 594 -40.16 -30.16 28.48
C SER A 594 -39.32 -28.94 28.08
N ALA A 595 -37.99 -28.99 28.25
CA ALA A 595 -37.09 -27.95 27.74
C ALA A 595 -37.16 -27.88 26.20
N PRO A 596 -37.39 -26.70 25.60
CA PRO A 596 -37.40 -26.55 24.14
C PRO A 596 -36.04 -26.91 23.54
N ALA A 597 -36.03 -27.51 22.35
CA ALA A 597 -34.79 -27.96 21.70
C ALA A 597 -33.94 -26.81 21.10
N ASN A 598 -34.50 -25.61 20.93
CA ASN A 598 -33.81 -24.43 20.39
C ASN A 598 -34.61 -23.12 20.62
N SER A 599 -33.99 -21.98 20.28
CA SER A 599 -34.52 -20.61 20.36
C SER A 599 -35.85 -20.41 19.61
N ALA A 600 -36.06 -21.09 18.47
CA ALA A 600 -37.33 -21.03 17.75
C ALA A 600 -38.43 -21.82 18.49
N ALA A 601 -38.12 -23.04 18.95
CA ALA A 601 -39.02 -23.84 19.76
C ALA A 601 -39.39 -23.15 21.09
N ALA A 602 -38.46 -22.44 21.72
CA ALA A 602 -38.71 -21.68 22.95
C ALA A 602 -39.71 -20.53 22.72
N ARG A 603 -39.62 -19.81 21.60
CA ARG A 603 -40.58 -18.76 21.23
C ARG A 603 -41.97 -19.33 20.93
N THR A 604 -42.05 -20.44 20.20
CA THR A 604 -43.32 -21.13 19.91
C THR A 604 -43.97 -21.67 21.18
N ALA A 605 -43.19 -22.29 22.07
CA ALA A 605 -43.68 -22.79 23.35
C ALA A 605 -44.16 -21.65 24.26
N LEU A 606 -43.46 -20.50 24.29
CA LEU A 606 -43.87 -19.33 25.08
C LEU A 606 -45.17 -18.72 24.54
N ALA A 607 -45.33 -18.63 23.20
CA ALA A 607 -46.58 -18.20 22.58
C ALA A 607 -47.74 -19.15 22.96
N ALA A 608 -47.53 -20.47 22.90
CA ALA A 608 -48.52 -21.44 23.33
C ALA A 608 -48.85 -21.33 24.84
N ALA A 609 -47.85 -21.09 25.69
CA ALA A 609 -48.04 -20.88 27.13
C ALA A 609 -48.89 -19.63 27.43
N HIS A 610 -48.70 -18.54 26.68
CA HIS A 610 -49.55 -17.35 26.76
C HIS A 610 -50.99 -17.60 26.30
N VAL A 611 -51.22 -18.41 25.26
CA VAL A 611 -52.56 -18.80 24.82
C VAL A 611 -53.24 -19.73 25.85
N ALA A 612 -52.48 -20.60 26.51
CA ALA A 612 -52.98 -21.50 27.55
C ALA A 612 -53.14 -20.85 28.93
N GLY A 613 -52.56 -19.67 29.17
CA GLY A 613 -52.60 -18.96 30.45
C GLY A 613 -51.70 -19.55 31.55
N ASP A 614 -50.75 -20.43 31.23
CA ASP A 614 -49.87 -21.07 32.23
C ASP A 614 -48.77 -20.10 32.70
N ALA A 615 -49.04 -19.39 33.79
CA ALA A 615 -48.09 -18.45 34.41
C ALA A 615 -46.75 -19.10 34.82
N THR A 616 -46.72 -20.39 35.14
CA THR A 616 -45.49 -21.09 35.55
C THR A 616 -44.62 -21.39 34.33
N LEU A 617 -45.23 -21.88 33.26
CA LEU A 617 -44.56 -22.18 32.00
C LEU A 617 -44.14 -20.89 31.27
N ILE A 618 -44.99 -19.86 31.28
CA ILE A 618 -44.66 -18.50 30.79
C ILE A 618 -43.38 -18.00 31.45
N GLY A 619 -43.28 -18.04 32.79
CA GLY A 619 -42.09 -17.54 33.50
C GLY A 619 -40.79 -18.24 33.07
N ARG A 620 -40.79 -19.59 33.04
CA ARG A 620 -39.60 -20.39 32.67
C ARG A 620 -39.22 -20.19 31.20
N LEU A 621 -40.18 -20.22 30.29
CA LEU A 621 -39.93 -20.03 28.85
C LEU A 621 -39.57 -18.58 28.50
N THR A 622 -40.02 -17.60 29.28
CA THR A 622 -39.59 -16.20 29.16
C THR A 622 -38.09 -16.06 29.40
N THR A 623 -37.55 -16.69 30.45
CA THR A 623 -36.09 -16.72 30.70
C THR A 623 -35.33 -17.41 29.56
N VAL A 624 -35.76 -18.60 29.12
CA VAL A 624 -35.07 -19.36 28.06
C VAL A 624 -35.11 -18.64 26.71
N ALA A 625 -36.29 -18.17 26.27
CA ALA A 625 -36.43 -17.42 25.03
C ALA A 625 -35.70 -16.07 25.07
N GLY A 626 -35.64 -15.43 26.24
CA GLY A 626 -34.86 -14.22 26.48
C GLY A 626 -33.35 -14.46 26.33
N ALA A 627 -32.80 -15.44 27.05
CA ALA A 627 -31.37 -15.78 27.03
C ALA A 627 -30.88 -16.16 25.63
N TRP A 628 -31.54 -17.14 25.01
CA TRP A 628 -31.23 -17.55 23.64
C TRP A 628 -31.51 -16.44 22.62
N GLY A 629 -32.50 -15.58 22.87
CA GLY A 629 -32.74 -14.41 22.02
C GLY A 629 -31.61 -13.37 22.08
N VAL A 630 -31.02 -13.12 23.26
CA VAL A 630 -29.89 -12.20 23.44
C VAL A 630 -28.61 -12.80 22.88
N ALA A 631 -28.30 -14.06 23.19
CA ALA A 631 -27.12 -14.75 22.68
C ALA A 631 -27.11 -14.81 21.14
N GLN A 632 -28.26 -15.07 20.51
CA GLN A 632 -28.40 -15.06 19.05
C GLN A 632 -28.21 -13.66 18.42
N ILE A 633 -28.61 -12.57 19.07
CA ILE A 633 -28.28 -11.20 18.62
C ILE A 633 -26.76 -10.98 18.64
N ARG A 634 -26.08 -11.52 19.66
CA ARG A 634 -24.62 -11.42 19.83
C ARG A 634 -23.86 -12.25 18.79
N LYS A 635 -24.31 -13.49 18.52
CA LYS A 635 -23.82 -14.35 17.43
C LYS A 635 -23.88 -13.68 16.06
N ASN A 636 -25.02 -13.09 15.72
CA ASN A 636 -25.19 -12.37 14.45
C ASN A 636 -24.29 -11.14 14.33
N THR A 637 -24.10 -10.39 15.43
CA THR A 637 -23.16 -9.26 15.48
C THR A 637 -21.72 -9.74 15.24
N LEU A 638 -21.30 -10.82 15.92
CA LEU A 638 -19.97 -11.39 15.80
C LEU A 638 -19.69 -11.96 14.40
N SER A 639 -20.65 -12.68 13.80
CA SER A 639 -20.56 -13.20 12.43
C SER A 639 -20.41 -12.07 11.39
N THR A 640 -21.14 -10.97 11.57
CA THR A 640 -20.99 -9.76 10.75
C THR A 640 -19.60 -9.16 10.89
N ALA A 641 -19.07 -9.05 12.11
CA ALA A 641 -17.72 -8.53 12.37
C ALA A 641 -16.64 -9.40 11.70
N TRP A 642 -16.66 -10.72 11.88
CA TRP A 642 -15.70 -11.63 11.23
C TRP A 642 -15.80 -11.62 9.69
N SER A 643 -17.00 -11.48 9.13
CA SER A 643 -17.20 -11.32 7.68
C SER A 643 -16.52 -10.04 7.15
N ASN A 644 -16.55 -8.97 7.94
CA ASN A 644 -15.86 -7.72 7.64
C ASN A 644 -14.33 -7.82 7.85
N VAL A 645 -13.86 -8.58 8.85
CA VAL A 645 -12.43 -8.90 9.02
C VAL A 645 -11.92 -9.75 7.85
N ALA A 646 -12.70 -10.74 7.38
CA ALA A 646 -12.37 -11.53 6.19
C ALA A 646 -12.18 -10.64 4.94
N PHE A 647 -13.06 -9.65 4.76
CA PHE A 647 -12.93 -8.67 3.68
C PHE A 647 -11.70 -7.74 3.87
N GLY A 648 -11.41 -7.31 5.11
CA GLY A 648 -10.18 -6.58 5.44
C GLY A 648 -8.91 -7.36 5.11
N GLN A 649 -8.84 -8.63 5.48
CA GLN A 649 -7.73 -9.51 5.12
C GLN A 649 -7.65 -9.76 3.61
N LYS A 650 -8.79 -9.84 2.89
CA LYS A 650 -8.83 -9.91 1.42
C LYS A 650 -8.22 -8.66 0.77
N ALA A 651 -8.46 -7.47 1.33
CA ALA A 651 -7.85 -6.22 0.87
C ALA A 651 -6.31 -6.23 1.06
N VAL A 652 -5.83 -6.64 2.23
CA VAL A 652 -4.38 -6.79 2.52
C VAL A 652 -3.72 -7.80 1.56
N ARG A 653 -4.37 -8.96 1.32
CA ARG A 653 -3.91 -9.95 0.32
C ARG A 653 -3.92 -9.38 -1.10
N ALA A 654 -4.93 -8.61 -1.47
CA ALA A 654 -5.00 -8.01 -2.80
C ALA A 654 -3.84 -7.04 -3.04
N SER A 655 -3.33 -6.36 -2.01
CA SER A 655 -2.11 -5.53 -2.12
C SER A 655 -0.88 -6.39 -2.43
N GLU A 656 -0.69 -7.52 -1.74
CA GLU A 656 0.39 -8.48 -2.04
C GLU A 656 0.32 -8.97 -3.50
N VAL A 657 -0.87 -9.35 -3.96
CA VAL A 657 -1.13 -9.85 -5.33
C VAL A 657 -1.01 -8.75 -6.38
N PHE A 658 -1.27 -7.49 -6.01
CA PHE A 658 -1.07 -6.31 -6.85
C PHE A 658 0.43 -6.08 -7.10
N PHE A 659 1.23 -5.89 -6.05
CA PHE A 659 2.66 -5.58 -6.18
C PHE A 659 3.48 -6.77 -6.64
N GLY A 660 3.16 -7.98 -6.18
CA GLY A 660 3.85 -9.25 -6.51
C GLY A 660 3.62 -9.77 -7.94
N GLY A 661 3.29 -8.88 -8.88
CA GLY A 661 3.16 -9.13 -10.31
C GLY A 661 3.20 -7.85 -11.17
N LEU A 662 3.80 -6.77 -10.66
CA LEU A 662 4.19 -5.63 -11.51
C LEU A 662 5.33 -6.08 -12.45
N PRO A 663 5.32 -5.61 -13.71
CA PRO A 663 5.73 -6.32 -14.93
C PRO A 663 6.42 -7.69 -14.77
N GLY A 664 5.60 -8.69 -14.45
CA GLY A 664 6.00 -10.09 -14.31
C GLY A 664 4.82 -10.96 -13.85
N GLY A 665 4.94 -12.28 -14.00
CA GLY A 665 3.95 -13.23 -13.47
C GLY A 665 3.81 -13.14 -11.94
N VAL A 666 2.73 -13.69 -11.39
CA VAL A 666 2.45 -13.67 -9.95
C VAL A 666 3.11 -14.86 -9.24
N VAL A 667 3.55 -14.66 -7.99
CA VAL A 667 4.01 -15.76 -7.12
C VAL A 667 2.80 -16.60 -6.70
N SER A 668 2.61 -17.75 -7.35
CA SER A 668 1.57 -18.71 -6.97
C SER A 668 1.81 -19.31 -5.58
N THR A 669 0.74 -19.77 -4.92
CA THR A 669 0.87 -20.79 -3.87
C THR A 669 1.00 -22.16 -4.53
N GLN A 670 1.86 -23.05 -4.02
CA GLN A 670 1.92 -24.44 -4.49
C GLN A 670 1.84 -25.43 -3.33
N THR A 671 0.94 -26.40 -3.45
CA THR A 671 0.76 -27.54 -2.55
C THR A 671 1.21 -28.80 -3.28
N VAL A 672 2.01 -29.65 -2.63
CA VAL A 672 2.50 -30.91 -3.21
C VAL A 672 1.97 -32.08 -2.39
N THR A 673 1.46 -33.10 -3.08
CA THR A 673 1.01 -34.38 -2.51
C THR A 673 1.92 -35.49 -3.04
N ALA A 674 2.47 -36.31 -2.14
CA ALA A 674 3.38 -37.40 -2.45
C ALA A 674 3.20 -38.50 -1.39
N ASP A 675 2.10 -39.25 -1.51
CA ASP A 675 1.69 -40.22 -0.50
C ASP A 675 2.60 -41.45 -0.49
N SER A 676 2.77 -42.07 0.68
CA SER A 676 3.62 -43.26 0.81
C SER A 676 2.92 -44.50 0.26
N VAL A 677 3.63 -45.33 -0.52
CA VAL A 677 3.08 -46.53 -1.18
C VAL A 677 3.86 -47.79 -0.80
N LYS A 678 3.25 -48.97 -0.93
CA LYS A 678 3.98 -50.24 -0.80
C LYS A 678 4.77 -50.55 -2.09
N GLN A 679 5.92 -51.20 -1.92
CA GLN A 679 6.76 -51.71 -3.01
C GLN A 679 5.93 -52.51 -4.02
N GLY A 680 6.18 -52.28 -5.32
CA GLY A 680 5.39 -52.86 -6.41
C GLY A 680 4.17 -52.02 -6.82
N THR A 681 3.69 -51.10 -5.97
CA THR A 681 2.69 -50.09 -6.37
C THR A 681 3.39 -48.90 -7.05
N ALA A 682 2.81 -48.38 -8.13
CA ALA A 682 3.27 -47.16 -8.80
C ALA A 682 3.01 -45.93 -7.91
N PRO A 683 4.04 -45.18 -7.46
CA PRO A 683 3.83 -43.98 -6.67
C PRO A 683 3.27 -42.83 -7.53
N ARG A 684 2.51 -41.93 -6.90
CA ARG A 684 2.01 -40.70 -7.53
C ARG A 684 2.52 -39.47 -6.78
N ILE A 685 3.02 -38.50 -7.54
CA ILE A 685 3.32 -37.15 -7.05
C ILE A 685 2.42 -36.17 -7.80
N ALA A 686 1.78 -35.26 -7.09
CA ALA A 686 0.93 -34.22 -7.67
C ALA A 686 1.28 -32.85 -7.08
N ILE A 687 1.13 -31.79 -7.89
CA ILE A 687 1.31 -30.41 -7.46
C ILE A 687 0.13 -29.56 -7.92
N ALA A 688 -0.53 -28.93 -6.96
CA ALA A 688 -1.53 -27.89 -7.22
C ALA A 688 -0.82 -26.53 -7.23
N ILE A 689 -1.11 -25.72 -8.25
CA ILE A 689 -0.66 -24.36 -8.47
C ILE A 689 -1.91 -23.48 -8.34
N ALA A 690 -1.95 -22.60 -7.34
CA ALA A 690 -3.15 -21.84 -7.04
C ALA A 690 -3.52 -20.87 -8.18
N ASN A 691 -4.63 -21.16 -8.87
CA ASN A 691 -5.37 -20.21 -9.69
C ASN A 691 -6.08 -19.23 -8.74
N GLU A 692 -5.47 -18.06 -8.52
CA GLU A 692 -6.10 -16.95 -7.82
C GLU A 692 -6.51 -15.88 -8.83
N HIS A 693 -7.78 -15.46 -8.79
CA HIS A 693 -8.37 -14.41 -9.65
C HIS A 693 -8.29 -14.71 -11.16
N GLY A 694 -8.82 -15.87 -11.58
CA GLY A 694 -8.96 -16.24 -12.99
C GLY A 694 -7.65 -16.52 -13.74
N ARG A 695 -6.51 -16.57 -13.03
CA ARG A 695 -5.20 -16.84 -13.62
C ARG A 695 -5.04 -18.32 -13.93
N VAL A 696 -4.97 -18.66 -15.21
CA VAL A 696 -4.81 -20.04 -15.69
C VAL A 696 -3.32 -20.32 -15.85
N PRO A 697 -2.66 -21.05 -14.93
CA PRO A 697 -1.28 -21.50 -15.15
C PRO A 697 -1.22 -22.43 -16.38
N THR A 698 -0.21 -22.23 -17.23
CA THR A 698 -0.05 -22.91 -18.52
C THR A 698 1.36 -23.49 -18.72
N GLY A 699 1.48 -24.48 -19.59
CA GLY A 699 2.73 -25.19 -19.83
C GLY A 699 3.01 -26.29 -18.82
N ASP A 700 4.26 -26.74 -18.75
CA ASP A 700 4.65 -27.98 -18.09
C ASP A 700 5.33 -27.77 -16.73
N VAL A 701 5.01 -28.63 -15.77
CA VAL A 701 5.87 -28.92 -14.62
C VAL A 701 6.76 -30.12 -14.95
N SER A 702 8.04 -29.99 -14.65
CA SER A 702 9.01 -31.08 -14.72
C SER A 702 9.24 -31.71 -13.34
N LEU A 703 9.41 -33.03 -13.29
CA LEU A 703 9.71 -33.82 -12.09
C LEU A 703 11.03 -34.57 -12.27
N VAL A 704 11.88 -34.57 -11.25
CA VAL A 704 13.07 -35.42 -11.14
C VAL A 704 13.08 -36.09 -9.76
N VAL A 705 13.25 -37.41 -9.73
CA VAL A 705 13.30 -38.23 -8.50
C VAL A 705 14.68 -38.87 -8.37
N ARG A 706 15.23 -38.88 -7.15
CA ARG A 706 16.58 -39.37 -6.84
C ARG A 706 16.62 -40.34 -5.68
N HIS A 707 17.62 -41.22 -5.71
CA HIS A 707 17.97 -42.14 -4.62
C HIS A 707 19.49 -42.21 -4.52
N GLY A 708 20.05 -42.04 -3.32
CA GLY A 708 21.52 -42.04 -3.11
C GLY A 708 22.27 -41.00 -3.96
N GLY A 709 21.61 -39.90 -4.37
CA GLY A 709 22.14 -38.88 -5.28
C GLY A 709 21.99 -39.18 -6.78
N ALA A 710 21.70 -40.41 -7.19
CA ALA A 710 21.43 -40.78 -8.59
C ALA A 710 19.97 -40.48 -8.97
N THR A 711 19.73 -40.02 -10.20
CA THR A 711 18.36 -39.88 -10.75
C THR A 711 17.79 -41.26 -11.09
N VAL A 712 16.64 -41.58 -10.53
CA VAL A 712 15.93 -42.88 -10.74
C VAL A 712 14.68 -42.75 -11.60
N ALA A 713 14.08 -41.55 -11.67
CA ALA A 713 12.98 -41.25 -12.57
C ALA A 713 12.95 -39.76 -12.92
N SER A 714 12.40 -39.43 -14.10
CA SER A 714 12.13 -38.05 -14.53
C SER A 714 10.93 -38.02 -15.46
N ALA A 715 10.09 -37.00 -15.34
CA ALA A 715 8.86 -36.86 -16.13
C ALA A 715 8.52 -35.38 -16.37
N SER A 716 7.63 -35.12 -17.33
CA SER A 716 7.00 -33.82 -17.56
C SER A 716 5.48 -34.02 -17.58
N ALA A 717 4.74 -33.05 -17.07
CA ALA A 717 3.29 -33.05 -17.09
C ALA A 717 2.75 -31.62 -17.27
N ALA A 718 1.88 -31.43 -18.26
CA ALA A 718 1.17 -30.20 -18.48
C ALA A 718 0.31 -29.83 -17.26
N VAL A 719 0.22 -28.53 -16.95
CA VAL A 719 -0.72 -28.01 -15.97
C VAL A 719 -2.12 -28.00 -16.56
N VAL A 720 -3.04 -28.72 -15.92
CA VAL A 720 -4.46 -28.80 -16.30
C VAL A 720 -5.29 -28.46 -15.07
N ASN A 721 -6.24 -27.53 -15.21
CA ASN A 721 -7.11 -27.05 -14.12
C ASN A 721 -6.33 -26.61 -12.85
N GLY A 722 -5.14 -26.03 -13.03
CA GLY A 722 -4.28 -25.60 -11.91
C GLY A 722 -3.49 -26.72 -11.24
N ALA A 723 -3.37 -27.91 -11.82
CA ALA A 723 -2.54 -28.98 -11.26
C ALA A 723 -1.71 -29.73 -12.32
N ALA A 724 -0.55 -30.25 -11.90
CA ALA A 724 0.23 -31.23 -12.66
C ALA A 724 0.36 -32.54 -11.85
N SER A 725 0.37 -33.67 -12.55
CA SER A 725 0.25 -35.01 -11.96
C SER A 725 1.21 -35.99 -12.61
N PHE A 726 2.00 -36.69 -11.80
CA PHE A 726 3.04 -37.62 -12.24
C PHE A 726 2.80 -38.99 -11.63
N THR A 727 2.66 -40.00 -12.48
CA THR A 727 2.72 -41.41 -12.08
C THR A 727 4.14 -41.91 -12.34
N LEU A 728 4.78 -42.47 -11.31
CA LEU A 728 6.12 -43.02 -11.37
C LEU A 728 6.09 -44.53 -11.67
N PRO A 729 7.17 -45.11 -12.25
CA PRO A 729 7.32 -46.56 -12.27
C PRO A 729 7.34 -47.11 -10.84
N ALA A 730 6.97 -48.38 -10.66
CA ALA A 730 7.07 -49.04 -9.36
C ALA A 730 8.53 -49.01 -8.87
N LEU A 731 8.72 -48.48 -7.66
CA LEU A 731 10.03 -48.32 -7.03
C LEU A 731 10.30 -49.42 -6.00
N ALA A 732 11.57 -49.61 -5.64
CA ALA A 732 11.97 -50.44 -4.51
C ALA A 732 11.60 -49.77 -3.18
N ALA A 733 11.65 -50.52 -2.07
CA ALA A 733 11.49 -49.93 -0.75
C ALA A 733 12.64 -48.97 -0.42
N GLY A 734 12.32 -47.78 0.10
CA GLY A 734 13.29 -46.72 0.38
C GLY A 734 12.65 -45.33 0.44
N THR A 735 13.48 -44.32 0.72
CA THR A 735 13.08 -42.90 0.68
C THR A 735 13.76 -42.19 -0.48
N TYR A 736 12.97 -41.49 -1.28
CA TYR A 736 13.37 -40.88 -2.55
C TYR A 736 13.20 -39.36 -2.48
N ASP A 737 14.24 -38.61 -2.79
CA ASP A 737 14.17 -37.15 -2.91
C ASP A 737 13.54 -36.78 -4.25
N TYR A 738 12.61 -35.82 -4.28
CA TYR A 738 12.07 -35.27 -5.52
C TYR A 738 12.32 -33.78 -5.69
N THR A 739 12.34 -33.34 -6.94
CA THR A 739 12.42 -31.93 -7.36
C THR A 739 11.37 -31.69 -8.43
N LEU A 740 10.46 -30.75 -8.19
CA LEU A 740 9.44 -30.27 -9.12
C LEU A 740 9.79 -28.86 -9.57
N SER A 741 9.89 -28.60 -10.87
CA SER A 741 10.25 -27.29 -11.42
C SER A 741 9.29 -26.85 -12.53
N TYR A 742 8.74 -25.65 -12.37
CA TYR A 742 7.83 -24.99 -13.31
C TYR A 742 8.54 -23.76 -13.91
N GLN A 743 8.47 -23.59 -15.22
CA GLN A 743 9.19 -22.51 -15.92
C GLN A 743 8.49 -21.14 -15.86
N GLY A 744 7.23 -21.10 -15.41
CA GLY A 744 6.42 -19.89 -15.41
C GLY A 744 5.79 -19.60 -16.77
N ASP A 745 4.88 -18.63 -16.77
CA ASP A 745 4.13 -18.13 -17.93
C ASP A 745 3.88 -16.62 -17.78
N SER A 746 2.98 -16.05 -18.59
CA SER A 746 2.64 -14.62 -18.57
C SER A 746 1.85 -14.18 -17.33
N GLN A 747 1.33 -15.12 -16.54
CA GLN A 747 0.47 -14.86 -15.37
C GLN A 747 1.09 -15.36 -14.05
N ILE A 748 2.02 -16.32 -14.08
CA ILE A 748 2.58 -17.03 -12.92
C ILE A 748 4.11 -17.18 -13.05
N VAL A 749 4.88 -16.86 -12.01
CA VAL A 749 6.35 -16.99 -12.03
C VAL A 749 6.83 -18.45 -12.06
N SER A 750 8.04 -18.66 -12.59
CA SER A 750 8.79 -19.90 -12.41
C SER A 750 9.01 -20.22 -10.92
N PHE A 751 8.90 -21.49 -10.53
CA PHE A 751 9.19 -21.92 -9.16
C PHE A 751 9.86 -23.30 -9.14
N THR A 752 10.36 -23.69 -7.97
CA THR A 752 10.82 -25.07 -7.72
C THR A 752 10.43 -25.50 -6.31
N LYS A 753 10.01 -26.75 -6.16
CA LYS A 753 9.70 -27.42 -4.89
C LYS A 753 10.52 -28.70 -4.75
N THR A 754 10.87 -29.03 -3.52
CA THR A 754 11.56 -30.27 -3.15
C THR A 754 10.86 -30.93 -1.98
N GLY A 755 10.90 -32.25 -1.92
CA GLY A 755 10.37 -33.05 -0.81
C GLY A 755 10.84 -34.50 -0.94
N SER A 756 10.28 -35.38 -0.12
CA SER A 756 10.58 -36.81 -0.15
C SER A 756 9.33 -37.66 -0.36
N LEU A 757 9.52 -38.81 -0.99
CA LEU A 757 8.55 -39.87 -1.22
C LEU A 757 9.07 -41.13 -0.52
N THR A 758 8.23 -41.81 0.26
CA THR A 758 8.61 -43.06 0.94
C THR A 758 7.87 -44.23 0.33
N VAL A 759 8.62 -45.29 0.03
CA VAL A 759 8.11 -46.56 -0.45
C VAL A 759 8.39 -47.59 0.64
N THR A 760 7.34 -48.15 1.24
CA THR A 760 7.46 -49.19 2.26
C THR A 760 7.70 -50.56 1.61
N PRO A 761 8.33 -51.52 2.31
CA PRO A 761 8.42 -52.89 1.83
C PRO A 761 7.05 -53.49 1.48
N ALA A 762 7.06 -54.47 0.57
CA ALA A 762 5.90 -55.34 0.39
C ALA A 762 5.66 -56.15 1.67
N ASP A 763 4.42 -56.57 1.90
CA ASP A 763 4.12 -57.49 3.01
C ASP A 763 4.80 -58.84 2.72
N GLU A 764 5.55 -59.39 3.68
CA GLU A 764 6.15 -60.71 3.51
C GLU A 764 5.06 -61.77 3.36
N VAL A 765 5.11 -62.56 2.29
CA VAL A 765 4.22 -63.70 2.09
C VAL A 765 4.51 -64.73 3.19
N PRO A 766 3.55 -65.03 4.10
CA PRO A 766 3.84 -65.90 5.24
C PRO A 766 4.15 -67.32 4.77
N ILE A 767 5.38 -67.77 5.00
CA ILE A 767 5.77 -69.17 4.78
C ILE A 767 5.05 -70.02 5.85
N PRO A 768 4.15 -70.96 5.48
CA PRO A 768 3.36 -71.67 6.47
C PRO A 768 4.24 -72.60 7.32
N ARG A 769 4.24 -72.38 8.63
CA ARG A 769 4.71 -73.33 9.64
C ARG A 769 3.56 -73.63 10.61
N SER A 770 3.48 -74.88 11.06
CA SER A 770 2.42 -75.35 11.96
C SER A 770 2.46 -74.65 13.33
N PRO A 771 1.32 -74.60 14.06
CA PRO A 771 1.17 -73.83 15.29
C PRO A 771 1.67 -74.59 16.53
N ASP A 772 2.29 -73.86 17.45
CA ASP A 772 2.08 -73.96 18.91
C ASP A 772 2.53 -72.63 19.59
N PRO A 773 2.43 -72.37 20.90
CA PRO A 773 1.49 -71.34 21.34
C PRO A 773 2.09 -70.12 22.06
N THR A 774 1.26 -69.10 22.26
CA THR A 774 1.40 -68.00 23.25
C THR A 774 1.29 -68.55 24.69
N PRO A 775 1.55 -67.77 25.78
CA PRO A 775 1.80 -66.31 25.95
C PRO A 775 3.21 -66.00 26.54
N PRO A 776 3.58 -64.78 27.04
CA PRO A 776 2.76 -63.59 27.35
C PRO A 776 3.20 -62.24 26.76
N VAL A 777 2.30 -61.26 26.88
CA VAL A 777 2.51 -59.85 26.54
C VAL A 777 3.37 -59.18 27.62
N VAL A 778 4.47 -58.54 27.22
CA VAL A 778 5.20 -57.58 28.05
C VAL A 778 5.01 -56.19 27.46
N THR A 779 4.50 -55.26 28.27
CA THR A 779 4.16 -53.89 27.85
C THR A 779 5.41 -53.01 27.77
N LYS A 780 5.82 -52.66 26.53
CA LYS A 780 6.79 -51.58 26.31
C LYS A 780 6.07 -50.22 26.34
N PRO A 781 6.54 -49.22 27.11
CA PRO A 781 5.92 -47.90 27.16
C PRO A 781 5.89 -47.21 25.79
N PRO A 782 4.90 -46.34 25.51
CA PRO A 782 4.85 -45.56 24.29
C PRO A 782 6.07 -44.63 24.22
N VAL A 783 6.79 -44.69 23.09
CA VAL A 783 7.83 -43.71 22.78
C VAL A 783 7.13 -42.38 22.51
N VAL A 784 7.38 -41.38 23.37
CA VAL A 784 6.86 -40.02 23.16
C VAL A 784 7.59 -39.40 21.97
N THR A 785 6.98 -39.49 20.79
CA THR A 785 7.45 -38.81 19.58
C THR A 785 7.38 -37.31 19.80
N LYS A 786 8.51 -36.71 20.15
CA LYS A 786 8.63 -35.27 20.42
C LYS A 786 8.16 -34.49 19.20
N LEU A 787 7.12 -33.68 19.38
CA LEU A 787 6.53 -32.83 18.33
C LEU A 787 7.65 -32.07 17.58
N PRO A 788 7.57 -31.97 16.24
CA PRO A 788 8.58 -31.26 15.46
C PRO A 788 8.58 -29.78 15.88
N ILE A 789 9.73 -29.32 16.38
CA ILE A 789 9.93 -27.91 16.73
C ILE A 789 9.75 -27.11 15.45
N VAL A 790 8.76 -26.21 15.43
CA VAL A 790 8.55 -25.29 14.32
C VAL A 790 9.78 -24.40 14.19
N THR A 791 10.65 -24.71 13.23
CA THR A 791 11.82 -23.90 12.95
C THR A 791 11.37 -22.55 12.42
N LYS A 792 11.63 -21.51 13.22
CA LYS A 792 11.42 -20.08 12.93
C LYS A 792 11.58 -19.76 11.44
N PRO A 793 10.64 -19.03 10.80
CA PRO A 793 10.74 -18.69 9.38
C PRO A 793 12.08 -18.01 9.07
N LEU A 794 12.65 -18.36 7.92
CA LEU A 794 13.93 -17.82 7.46
C LEU A 794 13.86 -16.29 7.39
N ALA A 795 14.76 -15.61 8.10
CA ALA A 795 14.79 -14.16 8.15
C ALA A 795 14.94 -13.55 6.74
N ARG A 796 14.11 -12.54 6.43
CA ARG A 796 14.16 -11.74 5.19
C ARG A 796 15.57 -11.16 5.04
N ARG A 797 16.17 -11.34 3.85
CA ARG A 797 17.54 -10.89 3.57
C ARG A 797 17.51 -9.48 2.99
N ALA A 798 18.36 -8.60 3.52
CA ALA A 798 18.44 -7.20 3.10
C ALA A 798 19.25 -7.03 1.81
N LYS A 799 19.07 -5.90 1.11
CA LYS A 799 20.01 -5.47 0.05
C LYS A 799 21.34 -4.99 0.67
N ALA A 800 22.43 -5.10 -0.08
CA ALA A 800 23.69 -4.41 0.25
C ALA A 800 23.64 -2.98 -0.31
N ARG A 801 24.09 -1.98 0.47
CA ARG A 801 23.99 -0.55 0.11
C ARG A 801 24.82 -0.16 -1.10
N LYS A 802 25.99 -0.77 -1.33
CA LYS A 802 26.84 -0.45 -2.50
C LYS A 802 27.79 -1.60 -2.82
N LEU A 803 27.88 -1.99 -4.10
CA LEU A 803 28.91 -2.91 -4.60
C LEU A 803 29.85 -2.11 -5.50
N THR A 804 31.15 -2.10 -5.18
CA THR A 804 32.18 -1.39 -5.95
C THR A 804 33.39 -2.29 -6.21
N GLY A 805 34.16 -1.97 -7.25
CA GLY A 805 35.46 -2.59 -7.44
C GLY A 805 36.40 -1.75 -8.30
N ALA A 806 37.68 -1.83 -7.95
CA ALA A 806 38.75 -0.98 -8.45
C ALA A 806 40.02 -1.80 -8.73
N VAL A 807 40.85 -1.28 -9.64
CA VAL A 807 42.13 -1.89 -10.01
C VAL A 807 43.14 -1.66 -8.88
N ALA A 808 43.50 -2.72 -8.15
CA ALA A 808 44.50 -2.66 -7.09
C ALA A 808 45.94 -2.79 -7.63
N LYS A 809 46.12 -3.50 -8.76
CA LYS A 809 47.36 -3.55 -9.53
C LYS A 809 47.04 -3.90 -10.98
N ALA A 810 47.40 -3.03 -11.93
CA ALA A 810 47.13 -3.28 -13.33
C ALA A 810 47.90 -4.53 -13.84
N PRO A 811 47.24 -5.49 -14.52
CA PRO A 811 47.93 -6.56 -15.24
C PRO A 811 48.58 -6.02 -16.51
N THR A 812 49.63 -6.69 -16.99
CA THR A 812 50.24 -6.43 -18.31
C THR A 812 50.21 -7.69 -19.18
N GLY A 813 50.70 -7.60 -20.42
CA GLY A 813 50.90 -8.79 -21.24
C GLY A 813 51.88 -9.79 -20.63
N LYS A 814 52.77 -9.34 -19.74
CA LYS A 814 53.83 -10.18 -19.13
C LYS A 814 53.57 -10.53 -17.65
N LYS A 815 52.90 -9.68 -16.86
CA LYS A 815 52.70 -9.84 -15.41
C LYS A 815 51.21 -9.84 -15.01
N ALA A 816 50.87 -10.64 -14.00
CA ALA A 816 49.54 -10.70 -13.40
C ALA A 816 49.22 -9.44 -12.59
N GLY A 817 47.93 -9.12 -12.45
CA GLY A 817 47.43 -7.96 -11.70
C GLY A 817 46.60 -8.35 -10.48
N THR A 818 45.97 -7.36 -9.82
CA THR A 818 44.97 -7.58 -8.78
C THR A 818 43.82 -6.57 -8.88
N TYR A 819 42.64 -6.98 -8.42
CA TYR A 819 41.43 -6.18 -8.41
C TYR A 819 40.74 -6.30 -7.06
N LYS A 820 40.40 -5.17 -6.43
CA LYS A 820 39.71 -5.13 -5.14
C LYS A 820 38.21 -4.96 -5.37
N VAL A 821 37.38 -5.74 -4.70
CA VAL A 821 35.92 -5.59 -4.65
C VAL A 821 35.53 -5.32 -3.21
N THR A 822 34.64 -4.35 -3.02
CA THR A 822 34.13 -3.91 -1.71
C THR A 822 32.60 -3.95 -1.74
N ILE A 823 31.98 -4.45 -0.68
CA ILE A 823 30.53 -4.48 -0.53
C ILE A 823 30.15 -3.80 0.78
N ALA A 824 29.49 -2.66 0.68
CA ALA A 824 28.93 -1.92 1.80
C ALA A 824 27.57 -2.49 2.18
N THR A 825 27.36 -2.76 3.47
CA THR A 825 26.08 -3.15 4.06
C THR A 825 25.48 -1.97 4.83
N PRO A 826 24.19 -2.02 5.24
CA PRO A 826 23.57 -0.96 6.03
C PRO A 826 24.35 -0.57 7.30
N LYS A 827 24.17 0.68 7.77
CA LYS A 827 24.78 1.18 9.02
C LYS A 827 24.33 0.28 10.20
N GLY A 828 25.27 -0.13 11.06
CA GLY A 828 25.03 -1.15 12.09
C GLY A 828 24.95 -2.60 11.60
N GLY A 829 24.80 -2.84 10.29
CA GLY A 829 24.68 -4.18 9.70
C GLY A 829 25.96 -5.02 9.74
N ALA A 830 25.77 -6.35 9.74
CA ALA A 830 26.86 -7.31 9.61
C ALA A 830 27.65 -7.10 8.30
N LYS A 831 28.94 -7.45 8.29
CA LYS A 831 29.77 -7.32 7.08
C LYS A 831 29.57 -8.50 6.14
N ALA A 832 29.33 -8.20 4.86
CA ALA A 832 29.02 -9.17 3.81
C ALA A 832 30.10 -10.26 3.63
N THR A 833 29.66 -11.46 3.25
CA THR A 833 30.47 -12.65 2.99
C THR A 833 30.03 -13.33 1.67
N GLY A 834 30.56 -14.50 1.33
CA GLY A 834 30.12 -15.27 0.14
C GLY A 834 31.10 -15.22 -1.03
N THR A 835 30.62 -15.41 -2.26
CA THR A 835 31.48 -15.58 -3.45
C THR A 835 31.30 -14.42 -4.42
N VAL A 836 32.42 -13.81 -4.82
CA VAL A 836 32.48 -12.79 -5.87
C VAL A 836 33.04 -13.41 -7.16
N ARG A 837 32.49 -13.01 -8.29
CA ARG A 837 33.00 -13.26 -9.64
C ARG A 837 33.22 -11.93 -10.35
N ILE A 838 34.33 -11.85 -11.08
CA ILE A 838 34.62 -10.77 -12.02
C ILE A 838 34.63 -11.36 -13.43
N THR A 839 33.95 -10.68 -14.34
CA THR A 839 33.99 -10.92 -15.78
C THR A 839 34.72 -9.76 -16.46
N LEU A 840 35.75 -10.08 -17.24
CA LEU A 840 36.62 -9.17 -17.97
C LEU A 840 36.34 -9.34 -19.46
N LYS A 841 35.89 -8.30 -20.17
CA LYS A 841 35.55 -8.39 -21.60
C LYS A 841 36.29 -7.35 -22.43
N LYS A 842 36.90 -7.81 -23.55
CA LYS A 842 37.50 -6.97 -24.59
C LYS A 842 37.14 -7.56 -25.96
N GLY A 843 36.23 -6.89 -26.68
CA GLY A 843 35.68 -7.41 -27.93
C GLY A 843 35.00 -8.76 -27.71
N LYS A 844 35.36 -9.76 -28.54
CA LYS A 844 34.91 -11.16 -28.39
C LYS A 844 35.62 -11.93 -27.26
N VAL A 845 36.73 -11.42 -26.69
CA VAL A 845 37.50 -12.13 -25.66
C VAL A 845 36.94 -11.85 -24.28
N THR A 846 36.60 -12.92 -23.55
CA THR A 846 36.11 -12.88 -22.17
C THR A 846 37.04 -13.69 -21.26
N ARG A 847 37.30 -13.20 -20.04
CA ARG A 847 38.01 -13.94 -18.97
C ARG A 847 37.23 -13.78 -17.66
N THR A 848 37.22 -14.80 -16.83
CA THR A 848 36.54 -14.78 -15.52
C THR A 848 37.51 -15.08 -14.38
N VAL A 849 37.27 -14.49 -13.22
CA VAL A 849 38.02 -14.69 -11.97
C VAL A 849 37.01 -14.77 -10.82
N SER A 850 37.19 -15.68 -9.86
CA SER A 850 36.34 -15.77 -8.67
C SER A 850 37.16 -15.90 -7.39
N GLY A 851 36.55 -15.53 -6.26
CA GLY A 851 37.13 -15.67 -4.93
C GLY A 851 36.17 -15.26 -3.82
N ARG A 852 36.58 -15.51 -2.57
CA ARG A 852 35.71 -15.42 -1.39
C ARG A 852 35.74 -14.04 -0.75
N LEU A 853 34.57 -13.42 -0.59
CA LEU A 853 34.35 -12.20 0.17
C LEU A 853 34.42 -12.50 1.67
N VAL A 854 35.22 -11.73 2.39
CA VAL A 854 35.35 -11.83 3.85
C VAL A 854 35.27 -10.42 4.43
N ARG A 855 34.37 -10.21 5.40
CA ARG A 855 34.15 -8.92 6.08
C ARG A 855 33.93 -7.74 5.11
N GLY A 856 33.22 -7.98 4.00
CA GLY A 856 32.83 -6.95 3.02
C GLY A 856 33.92 -6.58 2.00
N THR A 857 35.02 -7.32 1.89
CA THR A 857 36.07 -7.06 0.89
C THR A 857 36.71 -8.35 0.36
N VAL A 858 37.20 -8.31 -0.89
CA VAL A 858 38.09 -9.33 -1.48
C VAL A 858 39.07 -8.70 -2.46
N THR A 859 40.29 -9.22 -2.52
CA THR A 859 41.28 -8.86 -3.56
C THR A 859 41.58 -10.09 -4.41
N LEU A 860 41.24 -10.00 -5.70
CA LEU A 860 41.29 -11.09 -6.67
C LEU A 860 42.54 -10.97 -7.54
N LYS A 861 43.26 -12.07 -7.77
CA LYS A 861 44.41 -12.12 -8.70
C LYS A 861 43.90 -12.14 -10.15
N LEU A 862 44.27 -11.15 -10.94
CA LEU A 862 43.91 -11.05 -12.36
C LEU A 862 44.91 -11.83 -13.22
N PRO A 863 44.46 -12.52 -14.29
CA PRO A 863 45.36 -13.11 -15.27
C PRO A 863 46.18 -12.03 -16.01
N LYS A 864 47.20 -12.46 -16.75
CA LYS A 864 47.87 -11.59 -17.74
C LYS A 864 46.84 -11.19 -18.80
N LEU A 865 46.80 -9.91 -19.19
CA LEU A 865 45.82 -9.37 -20.13
C LEU A 865 46.53 -8.72 -21.32
N ALA A 866 45.93 -8.83 -22.51
CA ALA A 866 46.46 -8.18 -23.72
C ALA A 866 46.20 -6.67 -23.70
N ARG A 867 47.15 -5.89 -24.25
CA ARG A 867 47.13 -4.41 -24.37
C ARG A 867 45.75 -3.87 -24.80
N GLY A 868 45.33 -2.76 -24.20
CA GLY A 868 44.04 -2.09 -24.44
C GLY A 868 43.10 -2.12 -23.24
N THR A 869 41.91 -1.57 -23.40
CA THR A 869 40.91 -1.45 -22.33
C THR A 869 40.03 -2.70 -22.24
N TRP A 870 39.81 -3.19 -21.01
CA TRP A 870 38.90 -4.27 -20.68
C TRP A 870 37.74 -3.73 -19.84
N LYS A 871 36.49 -3.94 -20.28
CA LYS A 871 35.29 -3.68 -19.46
C LYS A 871 35.21 -4.73 -18.35
N VAL A 872 34.74 -4.32 -17.18
CA VAL A 872 34.67 -5.16 -15.97
C VAL A 872 33.25 -5.20 -15.45
N THR A 873 32.73 -6.41 -15.23
CA THR A 873 31.45 -6.65 -14.53
C THR A 873 31.76 -7.48 -13.29
N ILE A 874 31.18 -7.10 -12.16
CA ILE A 874 31.37 -7.77 -10.87
C ILE A 874 30.00 -8.33 -10.45
N SER A 875 29.94 -9.61 -10.08
CA SER A 875 28.74 -10.21 -9.49
C SER A 875 29.07 -10.92 -8.18
N TRP A 876 28.11 -10.92 -7.25
CA TRP A 876 28.23 -11.47 -5.92
C TRP A 876 26.99 -12.30 -5.57
N SER A 877 27.22 -13.47 -4.98
CA SER A 877 26.17 -14.45 -4.65
C SER A 877 25.18 -14.04 -3.56
N GLY A 878 25.44 -12.93 -2.85
CA GLY A 878 24.84 -12.70 -1.54
C GLY A 878 25.40 -13.66 -0.47
N ASP A 879 24.80 -13.63 0.71
CA ASP A 879 25.05 -14.56 1.81
C ASP A 879 23.77 -14.88 2.60
N ALA A 880 23.88 -15.41 3.82
CA ALA A 880 22.75 -15.77 4.66
C ALA A 880 21.91 -14.58 5.17
N ARG A 881 22.46 -13.36 5.14
CA ARG A 881 21.80 -12.11 5.59
C ARG A 881 21.51 -11.14 4.45
N TYR A 882 22.24 -11.23 3.35
CA TYR A 882 22.17 -10.27 2.25
C TYR A 882 21.87 -10.92 0.90
N LEU A 883 21.09 -10.22 0.07
CA LEU A 883 20.75 -10.61 -1.30
C LEU A 883 21.96 -10.53 -2.24
N ALA A 884 21.87 -11.21 -3.38
CA ALA A 884 22.86 -11.13 -4.46
C ALA A 884 22.88 -9.73 -5.10
N ALA A 885 24.03 -9.34 -5.67
CA ALA A 885 24.18 -8.07 -6.35
C ALA A 885 25.17 -8.15 -7.53
N SER A 886 25.05 -7.21 -8.47
CA SER A 886 25.91 -7.08 -9.65
C SER A 886 26.15 -5.60 -9.95
N ALA A 887 27.34 -5.24 -10.44
CA ALA A 887 27.66 -3.88 -10.86
C ALA A 887 28.73 -3.85 -11.96
N ALA A 888 28.83 -2.71 -12.66
CA ALA A 888 30.01 -2.37 -13.43
C ALA A 888 31.19 -2.04 -12.50
N GLY A 889 32.38 -2.53 -12.82
CA GLY A 889 33.62 -2.18 -12.11
C GLY A 889 34.47 -1.20 -12.92
N SER A 890 35.38 -0.48 -12.27
CA SER A 890 36.38 0.35 -12.95
C SER A 890 37.11 -0.45 -14.04
N SER A 891 37.13 0.08 -15.27
CA SER A 891 37.75 -0.60 -16.41
C SER A 891 39.27 -0.76 -16.25
N ILE A 892 39.84 -1.82 -16.84
CA ILE A 892 41.29 -2.08 -16.78
C ILE A 892 41.93 -1.63 -18.09
N LYS A 893 42.74 -0.57 -18.04
CA LYS A 893 43.56 -0.09 -19.17
C LYS A 893 44.93 -0.76 -19.11
N VAL A 894 45.24 -1.61 -20.09
CA VAL A 894 46.53 -2.31 -20.18
C VAL A 894 47.46 -1.59 -21.16
N SER A 895 48.55 -1.01 -20.65
CA SER A 895 49.56 -0.27 -21.42
C SER A 895 50.95 -0.93 -21.28
N ARG A 896 51.45 -1.49 -22.40
CA ARG A 896 52.67 -2.33 -22.51
C ARG A 896 52.62 -3.59 -21.61
#